data_AF-A0A6J6CCW0-F1
#
_entry.id   AF-A0A6J6CCW0-F1
#
_cell.length_a   1.000
_cell.length_b   1.000
_cell.length_c   1.000
_cell.angle_alpha   90.00
_cell.angle_beta   90.00
_cell.angle_gamma   90.00
#
_symmetry.space_group_name_H-M   'P 1'
#
loop_
_entity.id
_entity.type
_entity.pdbx_description
1 polymer ?
#
loop_
_entity_poly.entity_id
_entity_poly.type
_entity_poly.pdbx_seq_one_letter_code
_entity_poly.pdbx_strand_id
1 'polypeptide(L)'
;MIKSVGKFWSMFLIAAMAAVGVVAVEGERSPAEAANAAWFNPGQIISDSAFYNSGSMSVADIQRFLNGKVAICRADPTRPGCLKDYKLSTPAVTGVTGRCGSLPAKNNVSAAEVIYDVAIACGISPKVLLVKLQKEQGLVTSTNPSPRAYEFALGMDCPDTPSGCSAASAGFFWQLYKGAGQLNWYSNPAGSFTWLRPGATISRPYQANNASCGSQSFVLENKATAALYYYTPYVPNQTALANLYGVGDVCSAYGNRNFFRDYTDWFGSTIGGSFLIKGDGPDVFMIVDETKFRIPSPELLASLAPLGPVGTVPNAHLDRFTTIGDMSGLARNAVDGSYFFIHNGSRLAFANCDEIATWGLNCANAVSMTASQVSALVVGEPMSALVGRFVMENGLLRDLGAPAPAPSAPAEAAPAPAPAAPAPVSSYTVVRGDSLSGIASRFGTTTRNLMSLNGITNANLIRVGQVIKLSGEAAPAAPAPAPVSPTPAPATPAPAPAPAAPAAATTYTVVARDTLSGIASRFGTTTRNLMSLNGITNANLLRIGQVLTITGGAATPAPATPAPAPASPAPAAPAAPSASGTSSYTVVARDTLSGIASRFGTTTRNLMSLNAITNANAIRIGQVLIVSGTAAAPAAATPSAAPSAAGTTYTVAAGDSLSGIASRFGTTTRNLMALNGITNANLIRIGQVIKLA
;
A
#
# COMPACT_ATOMS: atom_id res chain seq x y z
N MET A 1 10.20 78.32 23.76
CA MET A 1 9.57 78.42 22.41
C MET A 1 10.50 77.76 21.40
N ILE A 2 9.95 76.87 20.55
CA ILE A 2 10.44 76.45 19.22
C ILE A 2 11.68 75.49 19.25
N LYS A 3 11.47 74.16 19.03
CA LYS A 3 11.69 73.37 17.77
C LYS A 3 13.14 73.54 17.23
N SER A 4 13.91 72.52 16.81
CA SER A 4 13.60 71.31 16.04
C SER A 4 14.90 70.53 15.79
N VAL A 5 14.79 69.20 15.62
CA VAL A 5 15.58 68.33 14.70
C VAL A 5 17.07 68.08 15.01
N GLY A 6 17.35 66.84 15.43
CA GLY A 6 18.70 66.25 15.50
C GLY A 6 18.71 64.76 15.88
N LYS A 7 18.08 63.92 15.05
CA LYS A 7 18.27 62.45 14.87
C LYS A 7 19.45 61.86 15.65
N PHE A 8 19.25 61.11 16.75
CA PHE A 8 18.99 59.66 16.80
C PHE A 8 19.53 58.86 15.60
N TRP A 9 20.83 58.55 15.64
CA TRP A 9 21.48 57.53 14.81
C TRP A 9 22.35 56.66 15.71
N SER A 10 21.74 55.68 16.37
CA SER A 10 22.40 54.47 16.94
C SER A 10 21.34 53.60 17.61
N MET A 11 20.72 52.71 16.84
CA MET A 11 20.03 51.46 17.22
C MET A 11 18.97 51.15 16.17
N PHE A 12 19.37 50.61 15.02
CA PHE A 12 18.53 49.77 14.16
C PHE A 12 19.44 49.03 13.16
N LEU A 13 20.40 48.28 13.70
CA LEU A 13 20.94 47.09 13.05
C LEU A 13 20.28 45.90 13.78
N ILE A 14 19.88 44.87 13.03
CA ILE A 14 19.09 43.68 13.43
C ILE A 14 17.58 43.83 13.15
N ALA A 15 17.21 43.95 11.87
CA ALA A 15 15.89 43.56 11.36
C ALA A 15 15.92 43.39 9.82
N ALA A 16 16.86 42.60 9.29
CA ALA A 16 16.90 42.28 7.86
C ALA A 16 17.61 40.94 7.59
N MET A 17 17.16 39.86 8.26
CA MET A 17 17.53 38.48 7.91
C MET A 17 16.48 37.51 8.49
N ALA A 18 15.27 37.51 7.95
CA ALA A 18 14.26 36.49 8.22
C ALA A 18 13.16 36.48 7.15
N ALA A 19 13.53 36.29 5.89
CA ALA A 19 12.57 36.01 4.83
C ALA A 19 13.23 35.27 3.66
N VAL A 20 13.82 34.10 3.94
CA VAL A 20 13.89 33.04 2.92
C VAL A 20 12.94 31.97 3.42
N GLY A 21 11.71 32.02 2.89
CA GLY A 21 10.72 31.00 3.14
C GLY A 21 11.26 29.67 2.64
N VAL A 22 11.49 28.75 3.57
CA VAL A 22 11.66 27.34 3.25
C VAL A 22 10.32 26.88 2.71
N VAL A 23 10.18 26.84 1.38
CA VAL A 23 9.15 26.04 0.74
C VAL A 23 9.54 24.60 1.04
N ALA A 24 8.92 24.02 2.06
CA ALA A 24 8.97 22.58 2.24
C ALA A 24 8.34 21.96 0.99
N VAL A 25 9.19 21.41 0.12
CA VAL A 25 8.74 20.49 -0.91
C VAL A 25 8.26 19.26 -0.17
N GLU A 26 6.97 19.23 0.15
CA GLU A 26 6.28 18.03 0.59
C GLU A 26 6.34 17.06 -0.58
N GLY A 27 7.30 16.13 -0.55
CA GLY A 27 7.34 15.01 -1.47
C GLY A 27 5.98 14.33 -1.51
N GLU A 28 5.40 14.27 -2.70
CA GLU A 28 4.07 13.73 -2.94
C GLU A 28 4.00 12.31 -2.37
N ARG A 29 3.17 12.13 -1.34
CA ARG A 29 2.89 10.81 -0.77
C ARG A 29 2.00 10.07 -1.77
N SER A 30 2.41 8.90 -2.24
CA SER A 30 1.43 7.91 -2.71
C SER A 30 0.38 7.71 -1.61
N PRO A 31 -0.91 7.93 -1.89
CA PRO A 31 -1.94 7.87 -0.87
C PRO A 31 -2.05 6.44 -0.32
N ALA A 32 -2.36 6.35 0.97
CA ALA A 32 -2.80 5.11 1.60
C ALA A 32 -4.02 4.57 0.84
N GLU A 33 -3.90 3.35 0.30
CA GLU A 33 -4.98 2.68 -0.43
C GLU A 33 -5.65 1.68 0.51
N ALA A 34 -6.98 1.68 0.56
CA ALA A 34 -7.71 0.69 1.34
C ALA A 34 -7.36 -0.71 0.83
N ALA A 35 -6.94 -1.59 1.73
CA ALA A 35 -6.61 -2.96 1.39
C ALA A 35 -7.76 -3.66 0.66
N ASN A 36 -7.46 -4.22 -0.52
CA ASN A 36 -8.39 -5.07 -1.25
C ASN A 36 -8.03 -6.55 -1.04
N ALA A 37 -9.03 -7.35 -0.68
CA ALA A 37 -8.87 -8.78 -0.45
C ALA A 37 -8.37 -9.53 -1.68
N ALA A 38 -8.69 -9.03 -2.88
CA ALA A 38 -8.23 -9.60 -4.15
C ALA A 38 -6.71 -9.48 -4.35
N TRP A 39 -6.01 -8.62 -3.62
CA TRP A 39 -4.55 -8.52 -3.68
C TRP A 39 -3.84 -9.44 -2.68
N PHE A 40 -4.59 -10.12 -1.81
CA PHE A 40 -3.98 -11.08 -0.89
C PHE A 40 -3.61 -12.36 -1.66
N ASN A 41 -2.30 -12.62 -1.76
CA ASN A 41 -1.77 -13.89 -2.25
C ASN A 41 -1.16 -14.67 -1.06
N PRO A 42 -1.65 -15.86 -0.71
CA PRO A 42 -1.07 -16.65 0.37
C PRO A 42 0.37 -17.11 0.05
N GLY A 43 0.73 -17.29 -1.23
CA GLY A 43 2.09 -17.59 -1.66
C GLY A 43 3.05 -16.40 -1.58
N GLN A 44 2.50 -15.18 -1.58
CA GLN A 44 3.24 -13.92 -1.64
C GLN A 44 2.52 -12.85 -0.82
N ILE A 45 2.51 -12.99 0.52
CA ILE A 45 1.84 -12.03 1.40
C ILE A 45 2.51 -10.65 1.27
N ILE A 46 3.84 -10.67 1.15
CA ILE A 46 4.70 -9.50 0.97
C ILE A 46 5.93 -9.93 0.17
N SER A 47 6.46 -9.06 -0.69
CA SER A 47 7.69 -9.31 -1.44
C SER A 47 8.92 -9.25 -0.52
N ASP A 48 9.96 -10.01 -0.86
CA ASP A 48 11.24 -9.95 -0.13
C ASP A 48 11.78 -8.55 -0.02
N SER A 49 11.62 -7.80 -1.08
CA SER A 49 12.11 -6.45 -1.22
C SER A 49 11.31 -5.44 -0.42
N ALA A 50 9.98 -5.57 -0.33
CA ALA A 50 9.18 -4.79 0.62
C ALA A 50 9.55 -5.13 2.08
N PHE A 51 9.92 -6.39 2.34
CA PHE A 51 10.15 -6.89 3.69
C PHE A 51 11.55 -6.57 4.24
N TYR A 52 12.59 -6.72 3.41
CA TYR A 52 14.00 -6.58 3.78
C TYR A 52 14.60 -5.21 3.41
N ASN A 53 13.80 -4.26 2.91
CA ASN A 53 14.26 -2.90 2.63
C ASN A 53 14.38 -2.06 3.92
N SER A 54 15.50 -2.24 4.63
CA SER A 54 15.82 -1.53 5.87
C SER A 54 15.93 -0.01 5.72
N GLY A 55 16.23 0.48 4.52
CA GLY A 55 16.28 1.90 4.17
C GLY A 55 14.93 2.52 3.76
N SER A 56 13.82 1.79 3.87
CA SER A 56 12.50 2.25 3.37
C SER A 56 11.87 3.43 4.13
N MET A 57 12.41 3.80 5.29
CA MET A 57 12.02 5.00 6.05
C MET A 57 13.22 5.57 6.80
N SER A 58 13.39 6.89 6.80
CA SER A 58 14.32 7.57 7.72
C SER A 58 13.74 7.66 9.15
N VAL A 59 14.56 8.02 10.15
CA VAL A 59 14.08 8.35 11.50
C VAL A 59 12.96 9.39 11.46
N ALA A 60 13.11 10.43 10.63
CA ALA A 60 12.12 11.49 10.48
C ALA A 60 10.82 10.98 9.84
N ASP A 61 10.89 10.07 8.88
CA ASP A 61 9.71 9.42 8.29
C ASP A 61 8.95 8.59 9.33
N ILE A 62 9.67 7.79 10.12
CA ILE A 62 9.08 6.97 11.18
C ILE A 62 8.41 7.87 12.22
N GLN A 63 9.09 8.93 12.66
CA GLN A 63 8.52 9.85 13.63
C GLN A 63 7.28 10.57 13.08
N ARG A 64 7.31 11.05 11.83
CA ARG A 64 6.14 11.65 11.15
C ARG A 64 4.99 10.66 11.06
N PHE A 65 5.29 9.41 10.71
CA PHE A 65 4.29 8.35 10.63
C PHE A 65 3.63 8.11 11.99
N LEU A 66 4.41 7.94 13.05
CA LEU A 66 3.90 7.73 14.42
C LEU A 66 3.06 8.92 14.90
N ASN A 67 3.52 10.15 14.63
CA ASN A 67 2.75 11.37 14.92
C ASN A 67 1.40 11.39 14.17
N GLY A 68 1.37 10.89 12.94
CA GLY A 68 0.13 10.79 12.15
C GLY A 68 -0.86 9.73 12.64
N LYS A 69 -0.39 8.71 13.39
CA LYS A 69 -1.25 7.63 13.90
C LYS A 69 -1.92 7.96 15.23
N VAL A 70 -1.31 8.84 16.03
CA VAL A 70 -1.85 9.24 17.34
C VAL A 70 -1.79 10.76 17.47
N ALA A 71 -2.93 11.43 17.31
CA ALA A 71 -3.01 12.89 17.46
C ALA A 71 -2.88 13.35 18.92
N ILE A 72 -3.48 12.60 19.86
CA ILE A 72 -3.49 12.93 21.29
C ILE A 72 -3.04 11.70 22.07
N CYS A 73 -1.94 11.85 22.81
CA CYS A 73 -1.55 10.86 23.80
C CYS A 73 -2.29 11.11 25.11
N ARG A 74 -2.95 10.08 25.66
CA ARG A 74 -3.59 10.18 26.97
C ARG A 74 -2.51 10.02 28.02
N ALA A 75 -2.13 11.14 28.63
CA ALA A 75 -1.14 11.15 29.68
C ALA A 75 -1.63 10.33 30.88
N ASP A 76 -0.81 9.39 31.31
CA ASP A 76 -0.95 8.65 32.55
C ASP A 76 0.46 8.58 33.17
N PRO A 77 0.70 9.23 34.32
CA PRO A 77 2.02 9.28 34.94
C PRO A 77 2.53 7.90 35.41
N THR A 78 1.64 6.89 35.47
CA THR A 78 2.00 5.52 35.86
C THR A 78 2.28 4.61 34.66
N ARG A 79 2.15 5.12 33.43
CA ARG A 79 2.33 4.34 32.20
C ARG A 79 3.32 5.00 31.26
N PRO A 80 3.97 4.22 30.40
CA PRO A 80 4.73 4.80 29.31
C PRO A 80 3.82 5.65 28.42
N GLY A 81 4.35 6.77 27.93
CA GLY A 81 3.69 7.56 26.90
C GLY A 81 3.45 6.77 25.61
N CYS A 82 2.73 7.37 24.68
CA CYS A 82 2.46 6.80 23.37
C CYS A 82 3.75 6.58 22.60
N LEU A 83 3.75 5.62 21.67
CA LEU A 83 4.97 5.23 20.95
C LEU A 83 5.66 6.43 20.28
N LYS A 84 4.86 7.39 19.76
CA LYS A 84 5.36 8.62 19.14
C LYS A 84 6.17 9.53 20.09
N ASP A 85 5.91 9.47 21.40
CA ASP A 85 6.57 10.30 22.42
C ASP A 85 7.52 9.47 23.30
N TYR A 86 7.58 8.15 23.08
CA TYR A 86 8.33 7.23 23.92
C TYR A 86 9.83 7.40 23.72
N LYS A 87 10.54 7.52 24.84
CA LYS A 87 12.00 7.62 24.89
C LYS A 87 12.59 6.58 25.84
N LEU A 88 13.76 6.10 25.49
CA LEU A 88 14.49 5.08 26.25
C LEU A 88 16.01 5.24 26.08
N SER A 89 16.77 4.61 26.96
CA SER A 89 18.18 4.32 26.71
C SER A 89 18.32 2.90 26.14
N THR A 90 19.23 2.72 25.21
CA THR A 90 19.55 1.43 24.59
C THR A 90 20.96 0.98 25.00
N PRO A 91 21.16 -0.31 25.29
CA PRO A 91 22.48 -0.85 25.57
C PRO A 91 23.31 -0.97 24.30
N ALA A 92 24.64 -1.04 24.44
CA ALA A 92 25.50 -1.53 23.37
C ALA A 92 25.28 -3.04 23.22
N VAL A 93 25.23 -3.53 21.99
CA VAL A 93 25.06 -4.95 21.67
C VAL A 93 26.01 -5.35 20.55
N THR A 94 26.64 -6.51 20.72
CA THR A 94 27.43 -7.14 19.67
C THR A 94 26.51 -7.87 18.71
N GLY A 95 26.75 -7.70 17.41
CA GLY A 95 26.00 -8.36 16.35
C GLY A 95 26.08 -9.88 16.43
N VAL A 96 25.01 -10.52 15.95
CA VAL A 96 24.94 -11.97 15.77
C VAL A 96 24.83 -12.24 14.28
N THR A 97 25.83 -12.92 13.71
CA THR A 97 25.90 -13.25 12.29
C THR A 97 24.60 -13.89 11.81
N GLY A 98 24.04 -13.35 10.73
CA GLY A 98 22.80 -13.86 10.16
C GLY A 98 21.51 -13.41 10.86
N ARG A 99 21.59 -12.60 11.91
CA ARG A 99 20.45 -11.96 12.59
C ARG A 99 20.53 -10.43 12.47
N CYS A 100 21.27 -9.80 13.37
CA CYS A 100 21.45 -8.35 13.40
C CYS A 100 22.91 -7.99 13.62
N GLY A 101 23.37 -6.88 13.04
CA GLY A 101 24.66 -6.27 13.31
C GLY A 101 24.73 -5.59 14.69
N SER A 102 25.93 -5.18 15.08
CA SER A 102 26.17 -4.50 16.35
C SER A 102 25.49 -3.13 16.40
N LEU A 103 25.03 -2.72 17.58
CA LEU A 103 24.52 -1.36 17.83
C LEU A 103 25.25 -0.74 19.03
N PRO A 104 25.61 0.56 18.96
CA PRO A 104 26.19 1.27 20.10
C PRO A 104 25.13 1.58 21.16
N ALA A 105 25.59 1.84 22.39
CA ALA A 105 24.72 2.35 23.44
C ALA A 105 24.26 3.78 23.10
N LYS A 106 23.00 4.09 23.38
CA LYS A 106 22.46 5.45 23.23
C LYS A 106 21.58 5.80 24.43
N ASN A 107 21.49 7.08 24.76
CA ASN A 107 20.66 7.56 25.87
C ASN A 107 19.57 8.49 25.39
N ASN A 108 18.39 8.40 26.00
CA ASN A 108 17.26 9.29 25.72
C ASN A 108 16.85 9.36 24.23
N VAL A 109 16.94 8.22 23.54
CA VAL A 109 16.59 8.10 22.12
C VAL A 109 15.09 7.90 21.95
N SER A 110 14.57 8.37 20.83
CA SER A 110 13.15 8.19 20.47
C SER A 110 12.87 6.75 20.04
N ALA A 111 11.62 6.30 20.19
CA ALA A 111 11.20 5.03 19.62
C ALA A 111 11.40 4.97 18.09
N ALA A 112 11.23 6.10 17.38
CA ALA A 112 11.46 6.18 15.95
C ALA A 112 12.92 5.90 15.58
N GLU A 113 13.87 6.44 16.34
CA GLU A 113 15.30 6.18 16.17
C GLU A 113 15.64 4.73 16.46
N VAL A 114 15.09 4.15 17.55
CA VAL A 114 15.31 2.73 17.86
C VAL A 114 14.76 1.81 16.77
N ILE A 115 13.58 2.10 16.22
CA ILE A 115 13.02 1.33 15.09
C ILE A 115 13.95 1.40 13.88
N TYR A 116 14.48 2.59 13.55
CA TYR A 116 15.41 2.79 12.44
C TYR A 116 16.73 2.04 12.66
N ASP A 117 17.37 2.22 13.81
CA ASP A 117 18.65 1.59 14.13
C ASP A 117 18.54 0.06 14.06
N VAL A 118 17.49 -0.50 14.63
CA VAL A 118 17.22 -1.95 14.59
C VAL A 118 16.91 -2.40 13.16
N ALA A 119 16.11 -1.65 12.40
CA ALA A 119 15.81 -1.97 11.00
C ALA A 119 17.09 -2.09 10.17
N ILE A 120 18.00 -1.11 10.28
CA ILE A 120 19.29 -1.11 9.59
C ILE A 120 20.16 -2.28 10.06
N ALA A 121 20.32 -2.46 11.38
CA ALA A 121 21.16 -3.52 11.92
C ALA A 121 20.67 -4.92 11.53
N CYS A 122 19.36 -5.14 11.48
CA CYS A 122 18.78 -6.45 11.21
C CYS A 122 18.40 -6.69 9.74
N GLY A 123 18.54 -5.70 8.86
CA GLY A 123 18.15 -5.81 7.46
C GLY A 123 16.64 -6.00 7.25
N ILE A 124 15.80 -5.39 8.11
CA ILE A 124 14.33 -5.49 8.05
C ILE A 124 13.75 -4.10 7.80
N SER A 125 12.70 -4.01 6.98
CA SER A 125 12.01 -2.74 6.72
C SER A 125 11.39 -2.13 7.99
N PRO A 126 11.60 -0.82 8.25
CA PRO A 126 10.87 -0.10 9.30
C PRO A 126 9.34 -0.22 9.15
N LYS A 127 8.82 -0.28 7.92
CA LYS A 127 7.38 -0.46 7.63
C LYS A 127 6.89 -1.80 8.18
N VAL A 128 7.66 -2.87 8.01
CA VAL A 128 7.37 -4.20 8.58
C VAL A 128 7.38 -4.15 10.10
N LEU A 129 8.39 -3.52 10.71
CA LEU A 129 8.47 -3.40 12.18
C LEU A 129 7.28 -2.63 12.75
N LEU A 130 6.84 -1.56 12.10
CA LEU A 130 5.66 -0.79 12.50
C LEU A 130 4.38 -1.63 12.42
N VAL A 131 4.18 -2.38 11.34
CA VAL A 131 3.02 -3.30 11.22
C VAL A 131 3.07 -4.38 12.29
N LYS A 132 4.25 -4.93 12.58
CA LYS A 132 4.42 -5.93 13.65
C LYS A 132 4.07 -5.36 15.02
N LEU A 133 4.61 -4.20 15.39
CA LEU A 133 4.28 -3.51 16.65
C LEU A 133 2.77 -3.27 16.81
N GLN A 134 2.08 -2.97 15.70
CA GLN A 134 0.63 -2.84 15.69
C GLN A 134 -0.08 -4.17 15.88
N LYS A 135 0.32 -5.20 15.14
CA LYS A 135 -0.31 -6.51 15.21
C LYS A 135 -0.18 -7.17 16.57
N GLU A 136 0.99 -7.05 17.19
CA GLU A 136 1.29 -7.78 18.42
C GLU A 136 0.74 -7.06 19.66
N GLN A 137 0.83 -5.73 19.71
CA GLN A 137 0.48 -4.97 20.92
C GLN A 137 -0.38 -3.72 20.65
N GLY A 138 -0.77 -3.45 19.40
CA GLY A 138 -1.52 -2.24 19.03
C GLY A 138 -0.76 -0.94 19.29
N LEU A 139 0.57 -1.01 19.46
CA LEU A 139 1.38 0.09 19.98
C LEU A 139 1.36 1.34 19.10
N VAL A 140 1.33 1.17 17.78
CA VAL A 140 1.43 2.27 16.81
C VAL A 140 0.22 3.20 16.89
N THR A 141 -0.99 2.67 17.10
CA THR A 141 -2.23 3.46 17.22
C THR A 141 -2.68 3.68 18.66
N SER A 142 -1.98 3.15 19.65
CA SER A 142 -2.41 3.23 21.04
C SER A 142 -2.25 4.65 21.59
N THR A 143 -3.33 5.19 22.15
CA THR A 143 -3.30 6.46 22.87
C THR A 143 -2.96 6.31 24.36
N ASN A 144 -2.89 5.08 24.88
CA ASN A 144 -2.58 4.78 26.28
C ASN A 144 -1.98 3.36 26.41
N PRO A 145 -0.77 3.12 25.89
CA PRO A 145 -0.14 1.81 25.93
C PRO A 145 0.19 1.36 27.36
N SER A 146 0.11 0.06 27.61
CA SER A 146 0.49 -0.51 28.91
C SER A 146 2.02 -0.69 28.99
N PRO A 147 2.61 -0.73 30.21
CA PRO A 147 4.02 -1.13 30.38
C PRO A 147 4.32 -2.47 29.70
N ARG A 148 3.44 -3.46 29.89
CA ARG A 148 3.56 -4.80 29.31
C ARG A 148 3.62 -4.78 27.78
N ALA A 149 2.89 -3.86 27.12
CA ALA A 149 2.94 -3.72 25.68
C ALA A 149 4.35 -3.33 25.20
N TYR A 150 5.08 -2.49 25.94
CA TYR A 150 6.48 -2.18 25.62
C TYR A 150 7.44 -3.30 26.01
N GLU A 151 7.19 -3.97 27.13
CA GLU A 151 8.02 -5.10 27.57
C GLU A 151 7.99 -6.25 26.56
N PHE A 152 6.85 -6.50 25.90
CA PHE A 152 6.67 -7.60 24.96
C PHE A 152 6.14 -7.13 23.60
N ALA A 153 6.73 -6.03 23.11
CA ALA A 153 6.31 -5.29 21.92
C ALA A 153 6.13 -6.13 20.65
N LEU A 154 6.92 -7.19 20.45
CA LEU A 154 6.86 -8.09 19.30
C LEU A 154 6.48 -9.53 19.69
N GLY A 155 6.14 -9.76 20.97
CA GLY A 155 5.90 -11.11 21.50
C GLY A 155 7.10 -12.05 21.39
N MET A 156 8.32 -11.51 21.28
CA MET A 156 9.53 -12.33 21.16
C MET A 156 9.79 -13.06 22.47
N ASP A 157 10.01 -14.37 22.39
CA ASP A 157 10.18 -15.28 23.53
C ASP A 157 8.98 -15.28 24.51
N CYS A 158 7.77 -15.16 23.96
CA CYS A 158 6.50 -15.30 24.67
C CYS A 158 5.76 -16.57 24.21
N PRO A 159 6.15 -17.77 24.67
CA PRO A 159 5.38 -18.97 24.38
C PRO A 159 4.00 -18.90 25.05
N ASP A 160 2.98 -19.51 24.42
CA ASP A 160 1.62 -19.66 24.97
C ASP A 160 1.54 -20.67 26.16
N THR A 161 2.67 -20.90 26.83
CA THR A 161 2.81 -21.81 27.96
C THR A 161 2.65 -21.08 29.29
N PRO A 162 2.31 -21.79 30.38
CA PRO A 162 2.19 -21.18 31.72
C PRO A 162 3.45 -20.45 32.22
N SER A 163 4.62 -20.75 31.65
CA SER A 163 5.90 -20.12 31.96
C SER A 163 5.97 -18.62 31.62
N GLY A 164 5.03 -18.11 30.81
CA GLY A 164 4.99 -16.72 30.40
C GLY A 164 6.17 -16.32 29.50
N CYS A 165 6.35 -15.00 29.34
CA CYS A 165 7.39 -14.44 28.48
C CYS A 165 8.76 -14.35 29.16
N SER A 166 9.83 -14.54 28.39
CA SER A 166 11.20 -14.43 28.88
C SER A 166 11.58 -13.00 29.26
N ALA A 167 12.03 -12.82 30.50
CA ALA A 167 12.57 -11.54 30.99
C ALA A 167 13.83 -11.11 30.21
N ALA A 168 14.62 -12.05 29.68
CA ALA A 168 15.83 -11.74 28.92
C ALA A 168 15.54 -11.03 27.59
N SER A 169 14.31 -11.11 27.10
CA SER A 169 13.85 -10.44 25.88
C SER A 169 12.91 -9.28 26.18
N ALA A 170 12.63 -9.00 27.46
CA ALA A 170 11.74 -7.94 27.85
C ALA A 170 12.33 -6.55 27.55
N GLY A 171 11.44 -5.62 27.22
CA GLY A 171 11.75 -4.22 26.92
C GLY A 171 11.73 -3.92 25.43
N PHE A 172 11.32 -2.70 25.10
CA PHE A 172 11.05 -2.28 23.72
C PHE A 172 12.23 -2.51 22.78
N PHE A 173 13.45 -2.15 23.22
CA PHE A 173 14.68 -2.39 22.44
C PHE A 173 14.92 -3.87 22.17
N TRP A 174 14.85 -4.73 23.20
CA TRP A 174 15.15 -6.16 23.03
C TRP A 174 14.11 -6.89 22.20
N GLN A 175 12.83 -6.52 22.36
CA GLN A 175 11.75 -7.04 21.54
C GLN A 175 11.94 -6.69 20.06
N LEU A 176 12.35 -5.45 19.75
CA LEU A 176 12.68 -5.05 18.39
C LEU A 176 13.94 -5.76 17.88
N TYR A 177 15.07 -5.67 18.59
CA TYR A 177 16.34 -6.22 18.14
C TYR A 177 16.27 -7.74 17.93
N LYS A 178 15.77 -8.49 18.92
CA LYS A 178 15.65 -9.95 18.82
C LYS A 178 14.55 -10.36 17.86
N GLY A 179 13.40 -9.68 17.87
CA GLY A 179 12.28 -9.97 16.99
C GLY A 179 12.61 -9.73 15.52
N ALA A 180 13.21 -8.58 15.18
CA ALA A 180 13.68 -8.27 13.83
C ALA A 180 14.79 -9.24 13.40
N GLY A 181 15.75 -9.53 14.29
CA GLY A 181 16.79 -10.52 14.03
C GLY A 181 16.24 -11.93 13.79
N GLN A 182 15.16 -12.31 14.48
CA GLN A 182 14.47 -13.57 14.26
C GLN A 182 13.76 -13.61 12.89
N LEU A 183 13.13 -12.51 12.47
CA LEU A 183 12.52 -12.39 11.13
C LEU A 183 13.58 -12.51 10.02
N ASN A 184 14.78 -11.95 10.23
CA ASN A 184 15.90 -12.15 9.32
C ASN A 184 16.38 -13.61 9.34
N TRP A 185 16.53 -14.20 10.54
CA TRP A 185 16.99 -15.58 10.74
C TRP A 185 16.11 -16.61 10.02
N TYR A 186 14.79 -16.42 10.01
CA TYR A 186 13.85 -17.31 9.30
C TYR A 186 14.13 -17.43 7.81
N SER A 187 14.78 -16.42 7.22
CA SER A 187 15.11 -16.37 5.80
C SER A 187 16.56 -16.71 5.50
N ASN A 188 17.36 -16.97 6.55
CA ASN A 188 18.78 -17.22 6.42
C ASN A 188 19.03 -18.67 5.95
N PRO A 189 19.75 -18.89 4.83
CA PRO A 189 20.09 -20.24 4.35
C PRO A 189 20.97 -21.05 5.32
N ALA A 190 21.80 -20.37 6.12
CA ALA A 190 22.57 -20.98 7.20
C ALA A 190 21.76 -21.13 8.50
N GLY A 191 20.48 -20.78 8.46
CA GLY A 191 19.57 -20.79 9.59
C GLY A 191 19.02 -22.18 9.94
N SER A 192 18.41 -22.27 11.12
CA SER A 192 17.75 -23.49 11.61
C SER A 192 16.36 -23.73 11.03
N PHE A 193 15.84 -22.81 10.20
CA PHE A 193 14.46 -22.81 9.70
C PHE A 193 14.43 -23.10 8.19
N THR A 194 14.59 -24.37 7.81
CA THR A 194 14.82 -24.80 6.41
C THR A 194 13.65 -25.54 5.74
N TRP A 195 12.52 -25.68 6.44
CA TRP A 195 11.39 -26.52 6.02
C TRP A 195 10.33 -25.80 5.18
N LEU A 196 10.20 -24.47 5.28
CA LEU A 196 9.39 -23.66 4.35
C LEU A 196 10.29 -23.14 3.21
N ARG A 197 10.24 -23.80 2.06
CA ARG A 197 11.11 -23.51 0.91
C ARG A 197 10.36 -22.74 -0.18
N PRO A 198 10.82 -21.56 -0.60
CA PRO A 198 10.29 -20.89 -1.78
C PRO A 198 10.32 -21.83 -3.01
N GLY A 199 9.28 -21.77 -3.84
CA GLY A 199 9.00 -22.67 -4.95
C GLY A 199 8.28 -23.97 -4.57
N ALA A 200 8.21 -24.34 -3.28
CA ALA A 200 7.49 -25.53 -2.86
C ALA A 200 5.99 -25.26 -2.70
N THR A 201 5.16 -26.26 -3.05
CA THR A 201 3.75 -26.25 -2.65
C THR A 201 3.66 -26.61 -1.17
N ILE A 202 3.10 -25.70 -0.36
CA ILE A 202 2.86 -25.91 1.06
C ILE A 202 1.36 -25.92 1.33
N SER A 203 0.94 -26.66 2.37
CA SER A 203 -0.41 -26.55 2.92
C SER A 203 -0.33 -25.84 4.27
N ARG A 204 -1.16 -24.80 4.47
CA ARG A 204 -1.31 -24.10 5.76
C ARG A 204 -2.75 -24.21 6.26
N PRO A 205 -2.98 -24.55 7.55
CA PRO A 205 -4.32 -24.63 8.11
C PRO A 205 -4.95 -23.25 8.26
N TYR A 206 -6.29 -23.19 8.24
CA TYR A 206 -7.01 -21.95 8.53
C TYR A 206 -7.07 -21.63 10.02
N GLN A 207 -6.93 -22.63 10.90
CA GLN A 207 -7.00 -22.46 12.36
C GLN A 207 -6.09 -23.47 13.08
N ALA A 208 -5.63 -23.08 14.27
CA ALA A 208 -4.74 -23.87 15.12
C ALA A 208 -5.45 -25.08 15.74
N ASN A 209 -6.64 -24.82 16.27
CA ASN A 209 -7.29 -25.68 17.25
C ASN A 209 -8.58 -26.31 16.71
N ASN A 210 -8.73 -26.34 15.39
CA ASN A 210 -9.87 -26.98 14.76
C ASN A 210 -9.53 -27.55 13.38
N ALA A 211 -9.27 -28.86 13.33
CA ALA A 211 -8.98 -29.57 12.08
C ALA A 211 -10.17 -29.55 11.09
N SER A 212 -11.41 -29.40 11.57
CA SER A 212 -12.59 -29.34 10.70
C SER A 212 -12.63 -28.07 9.85
N CYS A 213 -11.85 -27.04 10.22
CA CYS A 213 -11.73 -25.82 9.42
C CYS A 213 -10.99 -26.04 8.11
N GLY A 214 -10.15 -27.08 8.02
CA GLY A 214 -9.39 -27.38 6.81
C GLY A 214 -8.13 -26.53 6.63
N SER A 215 -7.61 -26.56 5.41
CA SER A 215 -6.36 -25.91 5.02
C SER A 215 -6.41 -25.40 3.59
N GLN A 216 -5.44 -24.58 3.21
CA GLN A 216 -5.21 -24.15 1.83
C GLN A 216 -3.82 -24.58 1.38
N SER A 217 -3.74 -25.14 0.17
CA SER A 217 -2.48 -25.43 -0.52
C SER A 217 -2.17 -24.35 -1.55
N PHE A 218 -0.92 -23.91 -1.60
CA PHE A 218 -0.42 -22.90 -2.53
C PHE A 218 1.10 -23.01 -2.69
N VAL A 219 1.64 -22.45 -3.77
CA VAL A 219 3.09 -22.33 -3.96
C VAL A 219 3.60 -21.20 -3.06
N LEU A 220 4.57 -21.48 -2.21
CA LEU A 220 5.27 -20.47 -1.43
C LEU A 220 6.25 -19.75 -2.35
N GLU A 221 6.10 -18.44 -2.57
CA GLU A 221 6.84 -17.76 -3.65
C GLU A 221 8.16 -17.14 -3.19
N ASN A 222 8.28 -16.74 -1.91
CA ASN A 222 9.46 -16.01 -1.44
C ASN A 222 9.78 -16.23 0.06
N LYS A 223 10.96 -15.78 0.49
CA LYS A 223 11.46 -16.01 1.86
C LYS A 223 10.82 -15.09 2.89
N ALA A 224 10.37 -13.90 2.51
CA ALA A 224 9.63 -12.99 3.41
C ALA A 224 8.28 -13.59 3.83
N THR A 225 7.55 -14.15 2.87
CA THR A 225 6.29 -14.86 3.13
C THR A 225 6.56 -16.13 3.96
N ALA A 226 7.66 -16.83 3.69
CA ALA A 226 8.10 -17.94 4.55
C ALA A 226 8.34 -17.49 6.00
N ALA A 227 9.03 -16.36 6.21
CA ALA A 227 9.27 -15.79 7.53
C ALA A 227 7.99 -15.42 8.27
N LEU A 228 6.98 -14.88 7.56
CA LEU A 228 5.66 -14.63 8.12
C LEU A 228 4.96 -15.93 8.54
N TYR A 229 5.06 -17.01 7.75
CA TYR A 229 4.47 -18.30 8.12
C TYR A 229 5.21 -19.02 9.25
N TYR A 230 6.52 -18.82 9.39
CA TYR A 230 7.25 -19.29 10.57
C TYR A 230 6.75 -18.61 11.84
N TYR A 231 6.43 -17.32 11.75
CA TYR A 231 5.91 -16.57 12.88
C TYR A 231 4.40 -16.81 13.11
N THR A 232 3.62 -16.98 12.04
CA THR A 232 2.17 -17.11 12.07
C THR A 232 1.76 -18.17 11.05
N PRO A 233 1.60 -19.44 11.46
CA PRO A 233 1.50 -20.58 10.54
C PRO A 233 0.12 -20.75 9.89
N TYR A 234 -0.75 -19.73 9.92
CA TYR A 234 -2.14 -19.80 9.47
C TYR A 234 -2.41 -18.92 8.25
N VAL A 235 -3.18 -19.45 7.32
CA VAL A 235 -3.69 -18.72 6.15
C VAL A 235 -5.14 -18.26 6.45
N PRO A 236 -5.55 -17.04 6.08
CA PRO A 236 -6.94 -16.64 6.25
C PRO A 236 -7.87 -17.44 5.32
N ASN A 237 -9.06 -17.79 5.82
CA ASN A 237 -10.11 -18.36 4.98
C ASN A 237 -10.87 -17.27 4.19
N GLN A 238 -11.72 -17.69 3.26
CA GLN A 238 -12.47 -16.76 2.40
C GLN A 238 -13.33 -15.79 3.21
N THR A 239 -13.95 -16.23 4.30
CA THR A 239 -14.76 -15.37 5.18
C THR A 239 -13.91 -14.29 5.85
N ALA A 240 -12.68 -14.62 6.26
CA ALA A 240 -11.74 -13.66 6.83
C ALA A 240 -11.31 -12.60 5.80
N LEU A 241 -11.06 -13.02 4.55
CA LEU A 241 -10.70 -12.14 3.44
C LEU A 241 -11.88 -11.28 2.97
N ALA A 242 -13.09 -11.82 2.89
CA ALA A 242 -14.30 -11.05 2.59
C ALA A 242 -14.59 -9.97 3.64
N ASN A 243 -14.10 -10.16 4.88
CA ASN A 243 -14.26 -9.24 6.00
C ASN A 243 -12.90 -8.69 6.49
N LEU A 244 -12.08 -8.09 5.61
CA LEU A 244 -10.74 -7.58 5.97
C LEU A 244 -10.70 -6.69 7.22
N TYR A 245 -11.69 -5.81 7.38
CA TYR A 245 -11.81 -4.90 8.53
C TYR A 245 -12.70 -5.43 9.65
N GLY A 246 -13.31 -6.60 9.43
CA GLY A 246 -14.27 -7.20 10.34
C GLY A 246 -13.80 -8.53 10.94
N VAL A 247 -14.77 -9.19 11.55
CA VAL A 247 -14.66 -10.54 12.11
C VAL A 247 -15.23 -11.50 11.08
N GLY A 248 -14.52 -12.59 10.83
CA GLY A 248 -15.01 -13.69 9.99
C GLY A 248 -15.73 -14.75 10.82
N ASP A 249 -15.69 -15.99 10.36
CA ASP A 249 -16.31 -17.13 11.04
C ASP A 249 -15.37 -17.79 12.06
N VAL A 250 -15.82 -18.91 12.64
CA VAL A 250 -15.06 -19.73 13.60
C VAL A 250 -13.74 -20.26 13.01
N CYS A 251 -13.62 -20.35 11.68
CA CYS A 251 -12.45 -20.84 10.98
C CYS A 251 -11.54 -19.72 10.47
N SER A 252 -11.87 -18.45 10.74
CA SER A 252 -11.07 -17.32 10.29
C SER A 252 -9.78 -17.17 11.11
N ALA A 253 -8.65 -17.12 10.39
CA ALA A 253 -7.36 -16.66 10.92
C ALA A 253 -7.09 -15.20 10.53
N TYR A 254 -6.62 -14.42 11.51
CA TYR A 254 -6.43 -12.98 11.39
C TYR A 254 -4.96 -12.56 11.30
N GLY A 255 -4.05 -13.48 11.56
CA GLY A 255 -2.61 -13.27 11.63
C GLY A 255 -2.04 -12.59 10.39
N ASN A 256 -1.81 -13.38 9.35
CA ASN A 256 -1.28 -12.90 8.06
C ASN A 256 -2.24 -11.93 7.35
N ARG A 257 -3.56 -12.09 7.54
CA ARG A 257 -4.58 -11.15 7.03
C ARG A 257 -4.36 -9.72 7.54
N ASN A 258 -4.26 -9.55 8.86
CA ASN A 258 -4.10 -8.22 9.45
C ASN A 258 -2.73 -7.66 9.09
N PHE A 259 -1.70 -8.48 8.90
CA PHE A 259 -0.38 -8.00 8.46
C PHE A 259 -0.48 -7.37 7.08
N PHE A 260 -1.06 -8.12 6.14
CA PHE A 260 -1.31 -7.64 4.78
C PHE A 260 -2.14 -6.36 4.80
N ARG A 261 -3.29 -6.36 5.50
CA ARG A 261 -4.17 -5.19 5.58
C ARG A 261 -3.45 -3.98 6.17
N ASP A 262 -2.83 -4.11 7.34
CA ASP A 262 -2.19 -2.99 8.03
C ASP A 262 -1.00 -2.45 7.22
N TYR A 263 -0.24 -3.32 6.53
CA TYR A 263 0.80 -2.86 5.61
C TYR A 263 0.18 -2.09 4.43
N THR A 264 -0.86 -2.63 3.80
CA THR A 264 -1.50 -2.00 2.64
C THR A 264 -2.14 -0.66 2.96
N ASP A 265 -2.93 -0.61 4.03
CA ASP A 265 -3.59 0.63 4.47
C ASP A 265 -2.59 1.74 4.84
N TRP A 266 -1.35 1.38 5.19
CA TRP A 266 -0.38 2.35 5.70
C TRP A 266 0.67 2.75 4.68
N PHE A 267 1.04 1.82 3.81
CA PHE A 267 2.22 1.94 2.96
C PHE A 267 1.98 1.52 1.50
N GLY A 268 0.77 1.09 1.15
CA GLY A 268 0.42 0.67 -0.20
C GLY A 268 0.81 -0.78 -0.49
N SER A 269 1.16 -1.10 -1.75
CA SER A 269 1.34 -2.49 -2.18
C SER A 269 2.33 -3.27 -1.30
N THR A 270 1.95 -4.49 -0.89
CA THR A 270 2.86 -5.44 -0.23
C THR A 270 3.81 -6.13 -1.21
N ILE A 271 3.55 -6.04 -2.51
CA ILE A 271 4.41 -6.63 -3.55
C ILE A 271 5.35 -5.57 -4.14
N GLY A 272 4.87 -4.33 -4.23
CA GLY A 272 5.66 -3.16 -4.63
C GLY A 272 6.64 -2.75 -3.54
N GLY A 273 7.79 -3.44 -3.50
CA GLY A 273 8.90 -3.06 -2.62
C GLY A 273 10.27 -3.46 -3.15
N SER A 274 10.37 -4.09 -4.32
CA SER A 274 11.64 -4.16 -5.04
C SER A 274 11.64 -2.99 -5.97
N PHE A 275 12.75 -2.26 -5.90
CA PHE A 275 13.07 -1.34 -6.96
C PHE A 275 13.19 -2.11 -8.28
N LEU A 276 13.38 -3.44 -8.29
CA LEU A 276 13.49 -4.27 -9.48
C LEU A 276 12.37 -5.34 -9.55
N ILE A 277 11.50 -5.28 -10.55
CA ILE A 277 10.46 -6.30 -10.78
C ILE A 277 10.45 -6.78 -12.22
N LYS A 278 10.03 -8.02 -12.45
CA LYS A 278 9.76 -8.58 -13.77
C LYS A 278 8.39 -9.23 -13.82
N GLY A 279 7.87 -9.33 -15.04
CA GLY A 279 6.59 -9.97 -15.34
C GLY A 279 6.78 -11.44 -15.70
N ASP A 280 5.87 -11.93 -16.53
CA ASP A 280 6.00 -13.23 -17.20
C ASP A 280 7.05 -13.19 -18.33
N GLY A 281 7.43 -11.98 -18.77
CA GLY A 281 8.44 -11.73 -19.79
C GLY A 281 9.88 -11.68 -19.24
N PRO A 282 10.87 -11.58 -20.16
CA PRO A 282 12.29 -11.52 -19.79
C PRO A 282 12.71 -10.16 -19.25
N ASP A 283 11.91 -9.11 -19.52
CA ASP A 283 12.25 -7.74 -19.15
C ASP A 283 12.16 -7.53 -17.64
N VAL A 284 13.25 -6.97 -17.10
CA VAL A 284 13.31 -6.49 -15.72
C VAL A 284 13.11 -4.99 -15.74
N PHE A 285 12.33 -4.50 -14.79
CA PHE A 285 11.98 -3.10 -14.66
C PHE A 285 12.46 -2.56 -13.33
N MET A 286 13.07 -1.38 -13.36
CA MET A 286 13.24 -0.55 -12.19
C MET A 286 11.96 0.26 -11.92
N ILE A 287 11.44 0.22 -10.71
CA ILE A 287 10.25 0.96 -10.27
C ILE A 287 10.68 2.19 -9.49
N VAL A 288 10.19 3.34 -9.92
CA VAL A 288 10.35 4.62 -9.24
C VAL A 288 8.95 5.23 -9.13
N ASP A 289 8.42 5.27 -7.91
CA ASP A 289 7.06 5.71 -7.62
C ASP A 289 6.01 5.02 -8.52
N GLU A 290 5.31 5.76 -9.38
CA GLU A 290 4.27 5.24 -10.30
C GLU A 290 4.81 4.89 -11.70
N THR A 291 6.13 4.91 -11.87
CA THR A 291 6.79 4.70 -13.16
C THR A 291 7.67 3.46 -13.17
N LYS A 292 7.83 2.85 -14.34
CA LYS A 292 8.76 1.74 -14.59
C LYS A 292 9.74 2.07 -15.70
N PHE A 293 11.00 1.77 -15.45
CA PHE A 293 12.10 1.88 -16.41
C PHE A 293 12.59 0.48 -16.74
N ARG A 294 12.57 0.11 -18.02
CA ARG A 294 13.14 -1.17 -18.44
C ARG A 294 14.64 -1.15 -18.23
N ILE A 295 15.20 -2.26 -17.76
CA ILE A 295 16.64 -2.43 -17.59
C ILE A 295 17.15 -3.19 -18.82
N PRO A 296 17.80 -2.50 -19.77
CA PRO A 296 18.11 -3.08 -21.08
C PRO A 296 19.26 -4.08 -21.06
N SER A 297 20.13 -4.07 -20.04
CA SER A 297 21.33 -4.90 -20.00
C SER A 297 21.55 -5.63 -18.66
N PRO A 298 22.11 -6.85 -18.69
CA PRO A 298 22.52 -7.58 -17.49
C PRO A 298 23.56 -6.83 -16.65
N GLU A 299 24.43 -6.04 -17.26
CA GLU A 299 25.48 -5.26 -16.58
C GLU A 299 24.88 -4.13 -15.75
N LEU A 300 23.86 -3.45 -16.30
CA LEU A 300 23.11 -2.46 -15.54
C LEU A 300 22.30 -3.12 -14.42
N LEU A 301 21.68 -4.27 -14.70
CA LEU A 301 20.99 -5.04 -13.67
C LEU A 301 21.94 -5.44 -12.53
N ALA A 302 23.15 -5.89 -12.84
CA ALA A 302 24.18 -6.22 -11.86
C ALA A 302 24.62 -4.98 -11.06
N SER A 303 24.73 -3.83 -11.73
CA SER A 303 25.04 -2.55 -11.07
C SER A 303 23.94 -2.09 -10.11
N LEU A 304 22.70 -2.55 -10.30
CA LEU A 304 21.55 -2.29 -9.43
C LEU A 304 21.36 -3.35 -8.34
N ALA A 305 22.23 -4.36 -8.21
CA ALA A 305 22.08 -5.42 -7.21
C ALA A 305 21.85 -4.95 -5.75
N PRO A 306 22.45 -3.83 -5.26
CA PRO A 306 22.16 -3.31 -3.92
C PRO A 306 20.70 -2.86 -3.73
N LEU A 307 19.98 -2.58 -4.81
CA LEU A 307 18.55 -2.27 -4.80
C LEU A 307 17.68 -3.49 -4.47
N GLY A 308 18.29 -4.66 -4.32
CA GLY A 308 17.64 -5.91 -3.94
C GLY A 308 17.46 -6.86 -5.12
N PRO A 309 16.98 -8.09 -4.84
CA PRO A 309 16.74 -9.08 -5.88
C PRO A 309 15.58 -8.66 -6.81
N VAL A 310 15.58 -9.18 -8.03
CA VAL A 310 14.47 -9.02 -8.98
C VAL A 310 13.25 -9.79 -8.47
N GLY A 311 12.18 -9.08 -8.13
CA GLY A 311 10.88 -9.66 -7.79
C GLY A 311 10.13 -10.11 -9.04
N THR A 312 9.44 -11.26 -8.99
CA THR A 312 8.53 -11.67 -10.07
C THR A 312 7.10 -11.34 -9.67
N VAL A 313 6.35 -10.70 -10.57
CA VAL A 313 4.97 -10.28 -10.37
C VAL A 313 4.13 -10.64 -11.60
N PRO A 314 2.80 -10.81 -11.49
CA PRO A 314 1.94 -10.96 -12.66
C PRO A 314 2.02 -9.75 -13.59
N ASN A 315 1.87 -9.92 -14.91
CA ASN A 315 1.88 -8.80 -15.87
C ASN A 315 0.86 -7.71 -15.50
N ALA A 316 -0.34 -8.10 -15.03
CA ALA A 316 -1.35 -7.16 -14.56
C ALA A 316 -0.85 -6.23 -13.43
N HIS A 317 0.13 -6.65 -12.63
CA HIS A 317 0.77 -5.80 -11.63
C HIS A 317 1.74 -4.80 -12.29
N LEU A 318 2.55 -5.27 -13.25
CA LEU A 318 3.47 -4.42 -14.01
C LEU A 318 2.75 -3.34 -14.82
N ASP A 319 1.58 -3.65 -15.35
CA ASP A 319 0.81 -2.76 -16.23
C ASP A 319 0.22 -1.55 -15.49
N ARG A 320 0.28 -1.55 -14.14
CA ARG A 320 -0.14 -0.42 -13.31
C ARG A 320 0.90 0.71 -13.25
N PHE A 321 2.13 0.46 -13.68
CA PHE A 321 3.19 1.46 -13.71
C PHE A 321 3.33 2.04 -15.12
N THR A 322 3.50 3.36 -15.20
CA THR A 322 3.74 4.04 -16.47
C THR A 322 5.15 3.71 -16.98
N THR A 323 5.23 3.08 -18.15
CA THR A 323 6.53 2.80 -18.79
C THR A 323 7.13 4.10 -19.31
N ILE A 324 8.31 4.47 -18.81
CA ILE A 324 9.01 5.68 -19.27
C ILE A 324 10.00 5.38 -20.40
N GLY A 325 10.66 4.23 -20.35
CA GLY A 325 11.64 3.82 -21.35
C GLY A 325 12.75 2.96 -20.74
N ASP A 326 13.87 2.85 -21.45
CA ASP A 326 15.06 2.14 -20.99
C ASP A 326 15.89 3.03 -20.03
N MET A 327 16.44 2.41 -18.99
CA MET A 327 17.33 3.05 -18.03
C MET A 327 18.77 3.14 -18.58
N SER A 328 19.44 4.30 -18.40
CA SER A 328 20.77 4.60 -18.96
C SER A 328 21.92 4.61 -17.94
N GLY A 329 21.72 4.06 -16.73
CA GLY A 329 22.70 4.09 -15.64
C GLY A 329 22.92 5.46 -14.98
N LEU A 330 22.60 6.55 -15.70
CA LEU A 330 22.58 7.91 -15.18
C LEU A 330 21.33 8.14 -14.32
N ALA A 331 21.53 8.67 -13.12
CA ALA A 331 20.46 8.98 -12.19
C ALA A 331 20.69 10.33 -11.49
N ARG A 332 19.62 10.87 -10.92
CA ARG A 332 19.65 12.02 -10.04
C ARG A 332 18.96 11.69 -8.73
N ASN A 333 19.45 12.21 -7.62
CA ASN A 333 18.80 12.11 -6.33
C ASN A 333 17.60 13.07 -6.30
N ALA A 334 16.40 12.54 -6.12
CA ALA A 334 15.19 13.34 -6.05
C ALA A 334 15.15 14.34 -4.87
N VAL A 335 16.00 14.15 -3.85
CA VAL A 335 16.03 14.99 -2.64
C VAL A 335 16.88 16.24 -2.83
N ASP A 336 18.13 16.07 -3.24
CA ASP A 336 19.12 17.16 -3.32
C ASP A 336 19.47 17.56 -4.76
N GLY A 337 18.94 16.84 -5.76
CA GLY A 337 19.17 17.12 -7.18
C GLY A 337 20.56 16.69 -7.67
N SER A 338 21.39 16.07 -6.84
CA SER A 338 22.74 15.62 -7.24
C SER A 338 22.66 14.52 -8.30
N TYR A 339 23.56 14.59 -9.28
CA TYR A 339 23.66 13.58 -10.34
C TYR A 339 24.74 12.56 -10.03
N PHE A 340 24.51 11.31 -10.45
CA PHE A 340 25.49 10.24 -10.32
C PHE A 340 25.29 9.17 -11.39
N PHE A 341 26.35 8.45 -11.69
CA PHE A 341 26.31 7.24 -12.50
C PHE A 341 26.26 6.00 -11.61
N ILE A 342 25.44 5.02 -11.96
CA ILE A 342 25.33 3.76 -11.24
C ILE A 342 26.26 2.74 -11.89
N HIS A 343 27.24 2.24 -11.14
CA HIS A 343 28.19 1.26 -11.62
C HIS A 343 28.63 0.32 -10.50
N ASN A 344 28.52 -1.00 -10.72
CA ASN A 344 28.95 -2.03 -9.77
C ASN A 344 28.41 -1.82 -8.34
N GLY A 345 27.14 -1.45 -8.21
CA GLY A 345 26.49 -1.20 -6.92
C GLY A 345 26.89 0.11 -6.24
N SER A 346 27.65 0.96 -6.92
CA SER A 346 28.09 2.26 -6.42
C SER A 346 27.45 3.42 -7.17
N ARG A 347 27.31 4.56 -6.51
CA ARG A 347 26.96 5.86 -7.10
C ARG A 347 28.23 6.69 -7.26
N LEU A 348 28.57 7.00 -8.52
CA LEU A 348 29.72 7.81 -8.89
C LEU A 348 29.20 9.23 -9.17
N ALA A 349 29.47 10.18 -8.28
CA ALA A 349 28.89 11.51 -8.36
C ALA A 349 29.42 12.30 -9.58
N PHE A 350 28.55 13.08 -10.21
CA PHE A 350 28.93 14.13 -11.17
C PHE A 350 28.83 15.50 -10.50
N ALA A 351 29.72 16.41 -10.85
CA ALA A 351 29.69 17.79 -10.36
C ALA A 351 28.52 18.57 -10.94
N ASN A 352 28.23 18.38 -12.23
CA ASN A 352 27.20 19.11 -12.97
C ASN A 352 26.91 18.46 -14.33
N CYS A 353 25.98 19.06 -15.09
CA CYS A 353 25.58 18.57 -16.41
C CYS A 353 26.62 18.76 -17.51
N ASP A 354 27.53 19.73 -17.37
CA ASP A 354 28.61 19.93 -18.34
C ASP A 354 29.58 18.75 -18.28
N GLU A 355 29.88 18.28 -17.07
CA GLU A 355 30.67 17.07 -16.87
C GLU A 355 29.97 15.86 -17.49
N ILE A 356 28.67 15.66 -17.22
CA ILE A 356 27.88 14.55 -17.80
C ILE A 356 27.92 14.58 -19.34
N ALA A 357 27.85 15.76 -19.95
CA ALA A 357 27.92 15.93 -21.41
C ALA A 357 29.29 15.50 -21.97
N THR A 358 30.39 15.67 -21.23
CA THR A 358 31.72 15.19 -21.65
C THR A 358 31.81 13.67 -21.76
N TRP A 359 30.94 12.95 -21.06
CA TRP A 359 30.81 11.49 -21.12
C TRP A 359 29.80 11.02 -22.19
N GLY A 360 29.29 11.93 -23.03
CA GLY A 360 28.29 11.64 -24.05
C GLY A 360 26.90 11.31 -23.48
N LEU A 361 26.66 11.67 -22.22
CA LEU A 361 25.39 11.46 -21.53
C LEU A 361 24.54 12.74 -21.54
N ASN A 362 23.22 12.58 -21.36
CA ASN A 362 22.29 13.71 -21.28
C ASN A 362 21.59 13.72 -19.91
N CYS A 363 21.82 14.77 -19.11
CA CYS A 363 21.18 14.98 -17.82
C CYS A 363 19.65 14.87 -17.83
N ALA A 364 18.99 15.29 -18.90
CA ALA A 364 17.54 15.24 -19.01
C ALA A 364 17.01 13.80 -18.93
N ASN A 365 17.86 12.82 -19.29
CA ASN A 365 17.53 11.40 -19.25
C ASN A 365 17.86 10.74 -17.91
N ALA A 366 18.35 11.51 -16.92
CA ALA A 366 18.66 10.97 -15.61
C ALA A 366 17.40 10.50 -14.88
N VAL A 367 17.40 9.24 -14.45
CA VAL A 367 16.32 8.66 -13.64
C VAL A 367 16.28 9.34 -12.28
N SER A 368 15.14 9.90 -11.90
CA SER A 368 14.96 10.59 -10.61
C SER A 368 14.74 9.59 -9.48
N MET A 369 15.82 9.07 -8.90
CA MET A 369 15.76 8.04 -7.87
C MET A 369 15.34 8.61 -6.51
N THR A 370 14.54 7.83 -5.77
CA THR A 370 14.10 8.19 -4.42
C THR A 370 15.25 8.08 -3.42
N ALA A 371 15.14 8.76 -2.28
CA ALA A 371 16.17 8.74 -1.23
C ALA A 371 16.59 7.33 -0.81
N SER A 372 15.64 6.39 -0.75
CA SER A 372 15.88 5.00 -0.34
C SER A 372 16.62 4.20 -1.41
N GLN A 373 16.34 4.46 -2.69
CA GLN A 373 17.08 3.88 -3.81
C GLN A 373 18.52 4.39 -3.85
N VAL A 374 18.71 5.70 -3.66
CA VAL A 374 20.04 6.31 -3.63
C VAL A 374 20.85 5.79 -2.45
N SER A 375 20.23 5.65 -1.27
CA SER A 375 20.88 5.17 -0.04
C SER A 375 21.29 3.70 -0.08
N ALA A 376 20.65 2.89 -0.94
CA ALA A 376 21.03 1.50 -1.15
C ALA A 376 22.32 1.34 -1.97
N LEU A 377 22.73 2.36 -2.75
CA LEU A 377 23.97 2.36 -3.50
C LEU A 377 25.14 2.85 -2.64
N VAL A 378 26.28 2.18 -2.76
CA VAL A 378 27.52 2.56 -2.07
C VAL A 378 28.05 3.87 -2.65
N VAL A 379 28.58 4.77 -1.81
CA VAL A 379 29.27 5.97 -2.31
C VAL A 379 30.56 5.54 -2.98
N GLY A 380 30.67 5.76 -4.29
CA GLY A 380 31.89 5.49 -5.05
C GLY A 380 32.68 6.77 -5.30
N GLU A 381 33.83 6.60 -5.95
CA GLU A 381 34.66 7.72 -6.39
C GLU A 381 33.87 8.64 -7.34
N PRO A 382 34.01 9.97 -7.22
CA PRO A 382 33.36 10.89 -8.13
C PRO A 382 33.86 10.67 -9.56
N MET A 383 32.97 10.88 -10.52
CA MET A 383 33.34 11.05 -11.91
C MET A 383 34.26 12.27 -11.99
N SER A 384 35.31 12.20 -12.81
CA SER A 384 36.20 13.32 -13.09
C SER A 384 36.58 13.33 -14.56
N ALA A 385 36.83 14.52 -15.11
CA ALA A 385 37.24 14.69 -16.49
C ALA A 385 38.58 13.98 -16.75
N LEU A 386 38.50 12.83 -17.47
CA LEU A 386 39.58 12.09 -18.13
C LEU A 386 40.98 12.17 -17.47
N VAL A 387 41.28 11.23 -16.58
CA VAL A 387 42.60 10.57 -16.55
C VAL A 387 42.44 9.06 -16.30
N GLY A 388 42.29 8.30 -17.38
CA GLY A 388 42.87 6.95 -17.51
C GLY A 388 42.10 5.73 -17.00
N ARG A 389 41.00 5.85 -16.24
CA ARG A 389 40.36 4.67 -15.63
C ARG A 389 39.04 4.20 -16.24
N PHE A 390 38.18 5.09 -16.74
CA PHE A 390 36.85 4.69 -17.20
C PHE A 390 36.57 5.18 -18.63
N VAL A 391 35.87 4.37 -19.43
CA VAL A 391 35.34 4.73 -20.74
C VAL A 391 33.86 4.37 -20.82
N MET A 392 33.07 5.19 -21.52
CA MET A 392 31.67 4.90 -21.84
C MET A 392 31.60 4.09 -23.14
N GLU A 393 31.04 2.88 -23.06
CA GLU A 393 30.85 1.98 -24.19
C GLU A 393 29.37 1.53 -24.19
N ASN A 394 28.62 1.86 -25.25
CA ASN A 394 27.18 1.56 -25.38
C ASN A 394 26.31 2.03 -24.19
N GLY A 395 26.61 3.19 -23.60
CA GLY A 395 25.86 3.72 -22.46
C GLY A 395 26.20 3.06 -21.11
N LEU A 396 27.18 2.16 -21.07
CA LEU A 396 27.70 1.54 -19.86
C LEU A 396 29.11 2.05 -19.57
N LEU A 397 29.42 2.22 -18.28
CA LEU A 397 30.76 2.57 -17.83
C LEU A 397 31.62 1.31 -17.78
N ARG A 398 32.78 1.32 -18.45
CA ARG A 398 33.78 0.25 -18.43
C ARG A 398 35.05 0.73 -17.73
N ASP A 399 35.50 -0.01 -16.72
CA ASP A 399 36.81 0.21 -16.08
C ASP A 399 37.91 -0.35 -16.99
N LEU A 400 38.86 0.49 -17.38
CA LEU A 400 40.04 0.16 -18.17
C LEU A 400 41.22 -0.31 -17.31
N GLY A 401 41.08 -0.29 -15.98
CA GLY A 401 42.16 -0.51 -15.02
C GLY A 401 42.96 0.77 -14.76
N ALA A 402 43.80 0.75 -13.72
CA ALA A 402 44.71 1.86 -13.47
C ALA A 402 45.68 2.02 -14.67
N PRO A 403 45.96 3.25 -15.13
CA PRO A 403 46.95 3.46 -16.18
C PRO A 403 48.29 2.85 -15.73
N ALA A 404 48.88 2.00 -16.58
CA ALA A 404 50.24 1.50 -16.35
C ALA A 404 51.18 2.70 -16.17
N PRO A 405 52.12 2.67 -15.20
CA PRO A 405 53.07 3.76 -15.02
C PRO A 405 53.84 3.99 -16.33
N ALA A 406 53.91 5.26 -16.73
CA ALA A 406 54.45 5.67 -18.03
C ALA A 406 55.87 5.11 -18.28
N PRO A 407 56.11 4.37 -19.38
CA PRO A 407 57.45 3.97 -19.77
C PRO A 407 58.18 5.15 -20.43
N SER A 408 59.43 5.38 -20.02
CA SER A 408 60.39 6.27 -20.66
C SER A 408 60.78 5.75 -22.06
N ALA A 409 60.74 6.62 -23.07
CA ALA A 409 61.01 6.35 -24.50
C ALA A 409 62.52 6.43 -24.85
N PRO A 410 62.98 6.18 -26.11
CA PRO A 410 62.40 5.42 -27.25
C PRO A 410 63.41 4.47 -27.99
N ALA A 411 62.92 3.54 -28.83
CA ALA A 411 63.62 3.10 -30.06
C ALA A 411 62.64 2.48 -31.09
N GLU A 412 62.98 2.68 -32.36
CA GLU A 412 62.25 2.67 -33.64
C GLU A 412 61.98 1.29 -34.31
N ALA A 413 60.83 1.11 -34.99
CA ALA A 413 60.67 0.37 -36.27
C ALA A 413 59.20 0.35 -36.81
N ALA A 414 59.09 0.21 -38.14
CA ALA A 414 57.98 0.48 -39.08
C ALA A 414 56.77 -0.53 -39.11
N PRO A 415 55.69 -0.28 -39.93
CA PRO A 415 54.30 -0.71 -39.64
C PRO A 415 53.70 -1.87 -40.48
N ALA A 416 52.47 -2.28 -40.06
CA ALA A 416 51.39 -3.08 -40.70
C ALA A 416 51.23 -4.55 -40.24
N PRO A 417 50.02 -5.20 -40.28
CA PRO A 417 48.69 -4.75 -40.74
C PRO A 417 47.56 -4.91 -39.67
N ALA A 418 46.37 -4.35 -39.96
CA ALA A 418 45.16 -4.52 -39.15
C ALA A 418 44.57 -5.95 -39.25
N PRO A 419 44.05 -6.57 -38.17
CA PRO A 419 43.26 -7.80 -38.26
C PRO A 419 41.82 -7.50 -38.73
N ALA A 420 41.37 -8.32 -39.66
CA ALA A 420 40.06 -8.29 -40.29
C ALA A 420 38.90 -8.62 -39.34
N ALA A 421 37.70 -8.14 -39.70
CA ALA A 421 36.43 -8.51 -39.10
C ALA A 421 36.18 -10.04 -39.17
N PRO A 422 35.55 -10.67 -38.16
CA PRO A 422 35.31 -12.10 -38.16
C PRO A 422 34.28 -12.50 -39.23
N ALA A 423 34.62 -13.53 -40.00
CA ALA A 423 33.80 -14.15 -41.05
C ALA A 423 32.53 -14.82 -40.48
N PRO A 424 31.47 -14.98 -41.31
CA PRO A 424 30.25 -15.68 -40.90
C PRO A 424 30.55 -17.14 -40.52
N VAL A 425 30.11 -17.55 -39.33
CA VAL A 425 30.24 -18.93 -38.86
C VAL A 425 29.34 -19.86 -39.68
N SER A 426 29.93 -20.78 -40.44
CA SER A 426 29.21 -21.73 -41.28
C SER A 426 28.80 -23.03 -40.55
N SER A 427 29.31 -23.24 -39.33
CA SER A 427 29.00 -24.40 -38.49
C SER A 427 29.18 -24.10 -36.99
N TYR A 428 28.50 -24.88 -36.15
CA TYR A 428 28.52 -24.77 -34.69
C TYR A 428 28.66 -26.13 -34.02
N THR A 429 29.56 -26.25 -33.05
CA THR A 429 29.75 -27.48 -32.26
C THR A 429 28.90 -27.43 -31.00
N VAL A 430 27.98 -28.38 -30.83
CA VAL A 430 27.06 -28.52 -29.70
C VAL A 430 27.86 -28.68 -28.39
N VAL A 431 27.61 -27.83 -27.40
CA VAL A 431 28.19 -27.94 -26.06
C VAL A 431 27.17 -28.46 -25.04
N ARG A 432 27.63 -28.80 -23.84
CA ARG A 432 26.75 -29.32 -22.78
C ARG A 432 25.69 -28.28 -22.40
N GLY A 433 24.42 -28.65 -22.53
CA GLY A 433 23.27 -27.78 -22.25
C GLY A 433 22.59 -27.20 -23.49
N ASP A 434 23.16 -27.41 -24.68
CA ASP A 434 22.55 -26.95 -25.92
C ASP A 434 21.32 -27.76 -26.33
N SER A 435 20.38 -27.09 -27.00
CA SER A 435 19.27 -27.67 -27.73
C SER A 435 19.27 -27.16 -29.17
N LEU A 436 18.73 -27.93 -30.12
CA LEU A 436 18.72 -27.52 -31.53
C LEU A 436 17.86 -26.26 -31.75
N SER A 437 16.84 -26.04 -30.92
CA SER A 437 16.06 -24.79 -30.88
C SER A 437 16.83 -23.62 -30.28
N GLY A 438 17.60 -23.84 -29.21
CA GLY A 438 18.49 -22.83 -28.65
C GLY A 438 19.55 -22.38 -29.65
N ILE A 439 20.16 -23.33 -30.38
CA ILE A 439 21.13 -23.05 -31.44
C ILE A 439 20.46 -22.29 -32.59
N ALA A 440 19.27 -22.70 -33.03
CA ALA A 440 18.53 -22.00 -34.09
C ALA A 440 18.24 -20.54 -33.74
N SER A 441 17.72 -20.29 -32.53
CA SER A 441 17.43 -18.94 -32.05
C SER A 441 18.69 -18.08 -31.91
N ARG A 442 19.79 -18.68 -31.44
CA ARG A 442 21.08 -17.99 -31.29
C ARG A 442 21.65 -17.50 -32.62
N PHE A 443 21.44 -18.26 -33.70
CA PHE A 443 21.99 -17.94 -35.03
C PHE A 443 20.95 -17.42 -36.02
N GLY A 444 19.77 -17.00 -35.55
CA GLY A 444 18.75 -16.37 -36.39
C GLY A 444 18.17 -17.27 -37.48
N THR A 445 18.09 -18.57 -37.22
CA THR A 445 17.47 -19.56 -38.12
C THR A 445 16.37 -20.34 -37.40
N THR A 446 15.74 -21.32 -38.06
CA THR A 446 14.71 -22.16 -37.43
C THR A 446 15.24 -23.55 -37.12
N THR A 447 14.70 -24.18 -36.08
CA THR A 447 15.03 -25.59 -35.76
C THR A 447 14.77 -26.49 -36.97
N ARG A 448 13.69 -26.22 -37.72
CA ARG A 448 13.35 -26.94 -38.95
C ARG A 448 14.43 -26.80 -40.02
N ASN A 449 14.95 -25.59 -40.25
CA ASN A 449 16.05 -25.36 -41.20
C ASN A 449 17.34 -26.07 -40.75
N LEU A 450 17.68 -26.03 -39.46
CA LEU A 450 18.85 -26.75 -38.96
C LEU A 450 18.68 -28.27 -39.08
N MET A 451 17.48 -28.80 -38.84
CA MET A 451 17.17 -30.22 -38.99
C MET A 451 17.32 -30.67 -40.45
N SER A 452 16.76 -29.91 -41.40
CA SER A 452 16.85 -30.24 -42.82
C SER A 452 18.28 -30.11 -43.36
N LEU A 453 19.03 -29.09 -42.93
CA LEU A 453 20.41 -28.86 -43.36
C LEU A 453 21.40 -29.91 -42.82
N ASN A 454 21.07 -30.56 -41.71
CA ASN A 454 21.94 -31.51 -41.02
C ASN A 454 21.41 -32.95 -41.00
N GLY A 455 20.31 -33.25 -41.70
CA GLY A 455 19.71 -34.58 -41.75
C GLY A 455 19.23 -35.10 -40.39
N ILE A 456 18.85 -34.20 -39.47
CA ILE A 456 18.43 -34.55 -38.11
C ILE A 456 16.92 -34.82 -38.12
N THR A 457 16.52 -36.06 -37.86
CA THR A 457 15.10 -36.47 -37.82
C THR A 457 14.43 -36.16 -36.47
N ASN A 458 15.20 -36.01 -35.39
CA ASN A 458 14.70 -35.66 -34.06
C ASN A 458 15.54 -34.55 -33.41
N ALA A 459 14.92 -33.37 -33.20
CA ALA A 459 15.57 -32.17 -32.66
C ALA A 459 16.13 -32.34 -31.23
N ASN A 460 15.62 -33.32 -30.48
CA ASN A 460 16.02 -33.58 -29.09
C ASN A 460 17.23 -34.53 -28.99
N LEU A 461 17.71 -35.08 -30.11
CA LEU A 461 18.81 -36.05 -30.15
C LEU A 461 20.09 -35.44 -30.75
N ILE A 462 20.46 -34.25 -30.27
CA ILE A 462 21.80 -33.70 -30.52
C ILE A 462 22.76 -34.06 -29.40
N ARG A 463 24.01 -34.38 -29.73
CA ARG A 463 25.04 -34.80 -28.77
C ARG A 463 26.09 -33.72 -28.58
N VAL A 464 26.59 -33.60 -27.35
CA VAL A 464 27.75 -32.74 -27.06
C VAL A 464 28.92 -33.17 -27.95
N GLY A 465 29.54 -32.20 -28.63
CA GLY A 465 30.59 -32.40 -29.63
C GLY A 465 30.08 -32.57 -31.07
N GLN A 466 28.76 -32.67 -31.29
CA GLN A 466 28.18 -32.75 -32.64
C GLN A 466 28.32 -31.41 -33.38
N VAL A 467 28.74 -31.42 -34.64
CA VAL A 467 28.83 -30.22 -35.48
C VAL A 467 27.53 -30.03 -36.27
N ILE A 468 26.92 -28.86 -36.16
CA ILE A 468 25.70 -28.42 -36.82
C ILE A 468 26.06 -27.36 -37.86
N LYS A 469 25.81 -27.64 -39.15
CA LYS A 469 25.89 -26.67 -40.25
C LYS A 469 24.84 -25.59 -40.06
N LEU A 470 25.21 -24.32 -40.23
CA LEU A 470 24.35 -23.16 -39.99
C LEU A 470 23.86 -22.47 -41.27
N SER A 471 24.52 -22.66 -42.42
CA SER A 471 24.14 -22.04 -43.70
C SER A 471 24.34 -22.96 -44.91
N GLY A 472 23.46 -22.79 -45.91
CA GLY A 472 23.47 -23.42 -47.23
C GLY A 472 22.64 -22.57 -48.21
N GLU A 473 22.97 -22.59 -49.49
CA GLU A 473 22.45 -21.69 -50.53
C GLU A 473 20.91 -21.74 -50.67
N ALA A 474 20.30 -20.57 -50.90
CA ALA A 474 18.87 -20.29 -50.71
C ALA A 474 17.95 -20.80 -51.84
N ALA A 475 16.69 -21.10 -51.49
CA ALA A 475 15.56 -21.15 -52.42
C ALA A 475 14.42 -20.23 -51.93
N PRO A 476 13.66 -19.57 -52.84
CA PRO A 476 13.02 -18.28 -52.59
C PRO A 476 11.59 -18.36 -52.01
N ALA A 477 11.15 -17.24 -51.44
CA ALA A 477 9.85 -17.01 -50.79
C ALA A 477 8.68 -16.85 -51.77
N ALA A 478 7.45 -17.20 -51.34
CA ALA A 478 6.18 -16.89 -52.00
C ALA A 478 4.99 -16.90 -50.97
N PRO A 479 3.84 -16.25 -51.23
CA PRO A 479 3.14 -15.36 -50.29
C PRO A 479 1.78 -15.86 -49.75
N ALA A 480 1.22 -15.08 -48.81
CA ALA A 480 -0.07 -15.29 -48.12
C ALA A 480 -1.33 -15.21 -49.03
N PRO A 481 -2.46 -15.81 -48.61
CA PRO A 481 -3.76 -15.32 -49.04
C PRO A 481 -4.83 -15.21 -47.93
N ALA A 482 -5.76 -14.27 -48.13
CA ALA A 482 -7.16 -14.26 -47.70
C ALA A 482 -7.97 -13.66 -48.88
N PRO A 483 -9.33 -13.67 -48.95
CA PRO A 483 -10.39 -14.37 -48.18
C PRO A 483 -11.43 -15.09 -49.11
N VAL A 484 -12.45 -15.79 -48.59
CA VAL A 484 -13.79 -15.97 -49.24
C VAL A 484 -14.88 -16.49 -48.28
N SER A 485 -16.11 -15.97 -48.44
CA SER A 485 -17.39 -16.43 -47.82
C SER A 485 -18.07 -17.54 -48.64
N PRO A 486 -19.10 -18.24 -48.10
CA PRO A 486 -20.49 -17.94 -48.54
C PRO A 486 -21.61 -18.14 -47.45
N THR A 487 -22.82 -17.70 -47.78
CA THR A 487 -24.15 -17.88 -47.09
C THR A 487 -25.17 -18.21 -48.23
N PRO A 488 -26.34 -18.92 -48.10
CA PRO A 488 -27.36 -18.82 -47.02
C PRO A 488 -28.26 -20.06 -46.65
N ALA A 489 -28.89 -19.97 -45.44
CA ALA A 489 -30.29 -20.32 -44.98
C ALA A 489 -30.94 -21.72 -45.28
N PRO A 490 -31.88 -22.27 -44.43
CA PRO A 490 -33.03 -21.57 -43.81
C PRO A 490 -33.51 -21.94 -42.38
N ALA A 491 -34.45 -21.13 -41.87
CA ALA A 491 -35.17 -21.11 -40.57
C ALA A 491 -36.06 -22.35 -40.30
N THR A 492 -36.54 -22.69 -39.08
CA THR A 492 -37.50 -22.02 -38.15
C THR A 492 -37.79 -23.02 -36.97
N PRO A 493 -38.67 -22.81 -35.94
CA PRO A 493 -39.04 -21.68 -35.06
C PRO A 493 -38.81 -21.95 -33.55
N ALA A 494 -38.95 -20.91 -32.72
CA ALA A 494 -38.93 -20.95 -31.25
C ALA A 494 -40.27 -21.41 -30.61
N PRO A 495 -40.28 -21.98 -29.39
CA PRO A 495 -41.44 -21.99 -28.51
C PRO A 495 -41.40 -20.83 -27.49
N ALA A 496 -42.56 -20.19 -27.33
CA ALA A 496 -42.88 -19.10 -26.40
C ALA A 496 -43.02 -19.58 -24.93
N PRO A 497 -42.95 -18.68 -23.93
CA PRO A 497 -42.89 -19.04 -22.51
C PRO A 497 -44.29 -19.33 -21.92
N ALA A 498 -44.38 -20.37 -21.09
CA ALA A 498 -45.58 -20.77 -20.37
C ALA A 498 -45.53 -20.36 -18.86
N PRO A 499 -46.68 -20.20 -18.19
CA PRO A 499 -46.89 -19.30 -17.05
C PRO A 499 -46.31 -19.76 -15.70
N ALA A 500 -45.98 -18.80 -14.84
CA ALA A 500 -45.48 -19.03 -13.49
C ALA A 500 -46.52 -19.74 -12.60
N ALA A 501 -46.15 -20.93 -12.11
CA ALA A 501 -46.80 -21.64 -11.03
C ALA A 501 -46.43 -21.03 -9.65
N PRO A 502 -47.28 -21.16 -8.61
CA PRO A 502 -47.09 -20.46 -7.33
C PRO A 502 -45.84 -20.97 -6.60
N ALA A 503 -45.03 -20.03 -6.11
CA ALA A 503 -43.79 -20.34 -5.39
C ALA A 503 -44.07 -21.22 -4.16
N ALA A 504 -43.43 -22.39 -4.12
CA ALA A 504 -43.45 -23.28 -2.96
C ALA A 504 -42.91 -22.55 -1.72
N ALA A 505 -43.57 -22.77 -0.58
CA ALA A 505 -43.12 -22.26 0.70
C ALA A 505 -41.77 -22.89 1.06
N THR A 506 -40.74 -22.05 1.24
CA THR A 506 -39.39 -22.45 1.65
C THR A 506 -39.30 -22.34 3.16
N THR A 507 -38.92 -23.40 3.87
CA THR A 507 -38.71 -23.35 5.32
C THR A 507 -37.26 -22.98 5.68
N TYR A 508 -37.06 -22.21 6.74
CA TYR A 508 -35.75 -21.77 7.26
C TYR A 508 -35.63 -22.07 8.76
N THR A 509 -34.58 -22.79 9.15
CA THR A 509 -34.30 -23.07 10.56
C THR A 509 -33.43 -21.97 11.16
N VAL A 510 -33.95 -21.29 12.18
CA VAL A 510 -33.29 -20.22 12.94
C VAL A 510 -32.02 -20.74 13.60
N VAL A 511 -30.88 -20.09 13.36
CA VAL A 511 -29.59 -20.44 13.99
C VAL A 511 -29.18 -19.40 15.03
N ALA A 512 -28.07 -19.65 15.74
CA ALA A 512 -27.57 -18.76 16.77
C ALA A 512 -27.30 -17.35 16.22
N ARG A 513 -27.84 -16.33 16.90
CA ARG A 513 -27.77 -14.89 16.56
C ARG A 513 -28.61 -14.43 15.36
N ASP A 514 -29.51 -15.26 14.85
CA ASP A 514 -30.52 -14.79 13.91
C ASP A 514 -31.50 -13.80 14.58
N THR A 515 -31.93 -12.81 13.80
CA THR A 515 -33.03 -11.91 14.14
C THR A 515 -34.10 -11.98 13.06
N LEU A 516 -35.36 -11.73 13.41
CA LEU A 516 -36.48 -11.89 12.46
C LEU A 516 -36.36 -10.89 11.30
N SER A 517 -35.79 -9.71 11.56
CA SER A 517 -35.46 -8.71 10.54
C SER A 517 -34.29 -9.12 9.66
N GLY A 518 -33.26 -9.76 10.22
CA GLY A 518 -32.15 -10.32 9.44
C GLY A 518 -32.62 -11.43 8.50
N ILE A 519 -33.49 -12.33 8.98
CA ILE A 519 -34.09 -13.39 8.17
C ILE A 519 -35.01 -12.79 7.11
N ALA A 520 -35.88 -11.84 7.46
CA ALA A 520 -36.79 -11.21 6.48
C ALA A 520 -36.03 -10.55 5.32
N SER A 521 -34.99 -9.77 5.63
CA SER A 521 -34.12 -9.14 4.62
C SER A 521 -33.40 -10.17 3.75
N ARG A 522 -32.91 -11.26 4.36
CA ARG A 522 -32.21 -12.35 3.65
C ARG A 522 -33.09 -13.03 2.60
N PHE A 523 -34.38 -13.14 2.86
CA PHE A 523 -35.34 -13.80 1.96
C PHE A 523 -36.24 -12.82 1.20
N GLY A 524 -35.90 -11.53 1.18
CA GLY A 524 -36.63 -10.53 0.40
C GLY A 524 -38.08 -10.33 0.84
N THR A 525 -38.38 -10.53 2.13
CA THR A 525 -39.69 -10.28 2.74
C THR A 525 -39.57 -9.23 3.85
N THR A 526 -40.67 -8.88 4.51
CA THR A 526 -40.65 -7.96 5.66
C THR A 526 -40.76 -8.72 6.97
N THR A 527 -40.18 -8.17 8.05
CA THR A 527 -40.34 -8.72 9.40
C THR A 527 -41.81 -8.92 9.73
N ARG A 528 -42.67 -7.98 9.33
CA ARG A 528 -44.12 -8.05 9.51
C ARG A 528 -44.76 -9.21 8.76
N ASN A 529 -44.40 -9.43 7.50
CA ASN A 529 -44.90 -10.56 6.72
C ASN A 529 -44.39 -11.90 7.28
N LEU A 530 -43.14 -11.94 7.74
CA LEU A 530 -42.56 -13.15 8.33
C LEU A 530 -43.20 -13.47 9.70
N MET A 531 -43.56 -12.45 10.48
CA MET A 531 -44.32 -12.58 11.74
C MET A 531 -45.73 -13.10 11.49
N SER A 532 -46.47 -12.51 10.55
CA SER A 532 -47.84 -12.92 10.24
C SER A 532 -47.88 -14.32 9.65
N LEU A 533 -46.93 -14.68 8.80
CA LEU A 533 -46.84 -16.01 8.18
C LEU A 533 -46.50 -17.13 9.16
N ASN A 534 -45.84 -16.82 10.27
CA ASN A 534 -45.38 -17.80 11.27
C ASN A 534 -46.03 -17.67 12.64
N GLY A 535 -47.08 -16.83 12.78
CA GLY A 535 -47.77 -16.62 14.04
C GLY A 535 -46.90 -16.03 15.16
N ILE A 536 -45.84 -15.30 14.83
CA ILE A 536 -44.90 -14.74 15.80
C ILE A 536 -45.39 -13.36 16.27
N THR A 537 -45.74 -13.25 17.55
CA THR A 537 -46.23 -12.00 18.15
C THR A 537 -45.11 -11.07 18.62
N ASN A 538 -43.90 -11.59 18.87
CA ASN A 538 -42.75 -10.81 19.30
C ASN A 538 -41.48 -11.17 18.50
N ALA A 539 -40.97 -10.22 17.72
CA ALA A 539 -39.83 -10.40 16.82
C ALA A 539 -38.48 -10.66 17.51
N ASN A 540 -38.37 -10.41 18.82
CA ASN A 540 -37.16 -10.60 19.61
C ASN A 540 -37.07 -12.00 20.26
N LEU A 541 -38.12 -12.81 20.16
CA LEU A 541 -38.23 -14.13 20.78
C LEU A 541 -38.10 -15.24 19.73
N LEU A 542 -36.94 -15.29 19.08
CA LEU A 542 -36.58 -16.38 18.18
C LEU A 542 -35.77 -17.44 18.93
N ARG A 543 -36.17 -18.70 18.81
CA ARG A 543 -35.43 -19.83 19.42
C ARG A 543 -34.52 -20.47 18.38
N ILE A 544 -33.29 -20.76 18.78
CA ILE A 544 -32.35 -21.52 17.95
C ILE A 544 -32.98 -22.89 17.66
N GLY A 545 -33.01 -23.29 16.40
CA GLY A 545 -33.69 -24.49 15.90
C GLY A 545 -35.14 -24.28 15.48
N GLN A 546 -35.73 -23.10 15.70
CA GLN A 546 -37.11 -22.80 15.28
C GLN A 546 -37.21 -22.76 13.75
N VAL A 547 -38.17 -23.47 13.16
CA VAL A 547 -38.38 -23.49 11.71
C VAL A 547 -39.43 -22.43 11.32
N LEU A 548 -39.06 -21.52 10.43
CA LEU A 548 -39.92 -20.49 9.86
C LEU A 548 -40.31 -20.86 8.43
N THR A 549 -41.59 -20.78 8.13
CA THR A 549 -42.12 -20.82 6.77
C THR A 549 -41.89 -19.48 6.10
N ILE A 550 -41.29 -19.48 4.92
CA ILE A 550 -40.96 -18.28 4.16
C ILE A 550 -41.54 -18.42 2.75
N THR A 551 -42.37 -17.47 2.34
CA THR A 551 -42.81 -17.35 0.94
C THR A 551 -42.08 -16.17 0.31
N GLY A 552 -41.22 -16.45 -0.68
CA GLY A 552 -40.59 -15.41 -1.49
C GLY A 552 -41.63 -14.79 -2.41
N GLY A 553 -41.93 -13.51 -2.22
CA GLY A 553 -42.86 -12.77 -3.06
C GLY A 553 -42.45 -11.31 -3.14
N ALA A 554 -42.13 -10.86 -4.36
CA ALA A 554 -41.79 -9.49 -4.70
C ALA A 554 -42.90 -8.51 -4.27
N ALA A 555 -42.49 -7.30 -3.85
CA ALA A 555 -43.41 -6.19 -3.65
C ALA A 555 -43.95 -5.71 -5.01
N THR A 556 -45.24 -5.96 -5.25
CA THR A 556 -46.00 -5.38 -6.36
C THR A 556 -46.36 -3.91 -6.06
N PRO A 557 -46.41 -3.00 -7.06
CA PRO A 557 -46.77 -1.59 -6.88
C PRO A 557 -48.24 -1.42 -6.45
N ALA A 558 -48.54 -0.35 -5.73
CA ALA A 558 -49.90 -0.01 -5.31
C ALA A 558 -50.83 0.32 -6.52
N PRO A 559 -52.15 0.05 -6.44
CA PRO A 559 -53.07 0.22 -7.56
C PRO A 559 -53.38 1.69 -7.90
N ALA A 560 -53.47 1.98 -9.20
CA ALA A 560 -54.03 3.20 -9.75
C ALA A 560 -55.58 3.08 -9.83
N THR A 561 -56.29 4.16 -9.50
CA THR A 561 -57.73 4.34 -9.76
C THR A 561 -57.91 5.43 -10.83
N PRO A 562 -58.85 5.32 -11.78
CA PRO A 562 -58.95 6.20 -12.95
C PRO A 562 -59.57 7.57 -12.66
N ALA A 563 -59.19 8.55 -13.47
CA ALA A 563 -59.69 9.93 -13.47
C ALA A 563 -61.11 10.10 -14.08
N PRO A 564 -61.84 11.18 -13.69
CA PRO A 564 -62.75 11.90 -14.58
C PRO A 564 -62.25 13.32 -14.93
N ALA A 565 -62.70 13.80 -16.08
CA ALA A 565 -62.26 15.01 -16.81
C ALA A 565 -63.04 16.31 -16.39
N PRO A 566 -62.92 17.49 -17.07
CA PRO A 566 -62.34 18.70 -16.49
C PRO A 566 -63.29 19.93 -16.39
N ALA A 567 -62.94 20.90 -15.55
CA ALA A 567 -63.36 22.31 -15.68
C ALA A 567 -62.34 23.27 -15.00
N SER A 568 -62.12 24.43 -15.64
CA SER A 568 -61.15 25.52 -15.35
C SER A 568 -61.93 26.81 -14.94
N PRO A 569 -61.35 27.99 -14.56
CA PRO A 569 -59.96 28.40 -14.26
C PRO A 569 -59.70 29.28 -12.99
N ALA A 570 -58.42 29.32 -12.56
CA ALA A 570 -57.59 30.45 -12.02
C ALA A 570 -57.82 31.09 -10.62
N PRO A 571 -56.82 31.77 -9.96
CA PRO A 571 -55.33 31.80 -10.15
C PRO A 571 -54.43 31.77 -8.85
N ALA A 572 -53.17 31.28 -9.04
CA ALA A 572 -51.81 31.66 -8.53
C ALA A 572 -51.58 32.16 -7.06
N ALA A 573 -50.55 31.84 -6.25
CA ALA A 573 -49.19 31.23 -6.34
C ALA A 573 -48.67 30.96 -4.87
N PRO A 574 -47.41 30.52 -4.58
CA PRO A 574 -46.44 29.62 -5.22
C PRO A 574 -46.09 28.35 -4.37
N ALA A 575 -45.38 27.41 -5.01
CA ALA A 575 -45.18 26.01 -4.62
C ALA A 575 -44.21 25.73 -3.45
N ALA A 576 -44.56 24.68 -2.69
CA ALA A 576 -43.69 23.94 -1.77
C ALA A 576 -42.72 23.02 -2.53
N PRO A 577 -41.50 22.74 -2.01
CA PRO A 577 -40.53 21.92 -2.69
C PRO A 577 -40.88 20.41 -2.65
N SER A 578 -40.47 19.76 -3.73
CA SER A 578 -40.76 18.41 -4.18
C SER A 578 -40.26 17.27 -3.29
N ALA A 579 -40.87 16.09 -3.48
CA ALA A 579 -40.68 14.84 -2.77
C ALA A 579 -39.22 14.34 -2.69
N SER A 580 -38.79 14.03 -1.47
CA SER A 580 -37.48 13.47 -1.13
C SER A 580 -37.35 12.00 -1.52
N GLY A 581 -36.43 11.69 -2.44
CA GLY A 581 -35.94 10.33 -2.64
C GLY A 581 -35.02 9.90 -1.51
N THR A 582 -35.14 8.64 -1.10
CA THR A 582 -34.23 8.00 -0.14
C THR A 582 -33.03 7.43 -0.90
N SER A 583 -31.81 7.75 -0.47
CA SER A 583 -30.56 7.23 -1.04
C SER A 583 -29.69 6.57 0.04
N SER A 584 -28.70 5.77 -0.37
CA SER A 584 -27.76 5.10 0.55
C SER A 584 -26.41 5.83 0.58
N TYR A 585 -25.86 6.06 1.77
CA TYR A 585 -24.57 6.70 1.99
C TYR A 585 -23.68 5.84 2.89
N THR A 586 -22.49 5.48 2.42
CA THR A 586 -21.50 4.74 3.22
C THR A 586 -20.66 5.70 4.03
N VAL A 587 -20.67 5.56 5.35
CA VAL A 587 -19.88 6.37 6.30
C VAL A 587 -18.39 6.19 6.00
N VAL A 588 -17.68 7.28 5.71
CA VAL A 588 -16.23 7.29 5.49
C VAL A 588 -15.48 7.85 6.70
N ALA A 589 -14.14 7.80 6.66
CA ALA A 589 -13.32 8.34 7.73
C ALA A 589 -13.61 9.84 7.97
N ARG A 590 -13.77 10.23 9.24
CA ARG A 590 -14.10 11.59 9.71
C ARG A 590 -15.54 12.05 9.50
N ASP A 591 -16.43 11.19 9.00
CA ASP A 591 -17.85 11.48 9.02
C ASP A 591 -18.40 11.50 10.45
N THR A 592 -19.33 12.42 10.68
CA THR A 592 -20.20 12.42 11.87
C THR A 592 -21.65 12.36 11.40
N LEU A 593 -22.54 11.80 12.21
CA LEU A 593 -23.96 11.68 11.82
C LEU A 593 -24.59 13.05 11.56
N SER A 594 -24.13 14.09 12.25
CA SER A 594 -24.51 15.48 12.01
C SER A 594 -23.90 16.05 10.73
N GLY A 595 -22.63 15.77 10.43
CA GLY A 595 -22.01 16.18 9.16
C GLY A 595 -22.69 15.55 7.95
N ILE A 596 -23.04 14.27 8.04
CA ILE A 596 -23.80 13.55 7.01
C ILE A 596 -25.22 14.14 6.90
N ALA A 597 -25.91 14.35 8.01
CA ALA A 597 -27.24 14.95 7.98
C ALA A 597 -27.24 16.31 7.27
N SER A 598 -26.28 17.18 7.61
CA SER A 598 -26.10 18.47 6.95
C SER A 598 -25.79 18.33 5.46
N ARG A 599 -24.94 17.37 5.06
CA ARG A 599 -24.57 17.11 3.66
C ARG A 599 -25.77 16.74 2.78
N PHE A 600 -26.74 16.03 3.37
CA PHE A 600 -27.95 15.57 2.68
C PHE A 600 -29.18 16.44 2.97
N GLY A 601 -29.02 17.60 3.61
CA GLY A 601 -30.12 18.51 3.91
C GLY A 601 -31.18 17.93 4.86
N THR A 602 -30.79 16.98 5.71
CA THR A 602 -31.65 16.37 6.74
C THR A 602 -31.15 16.70 8.15
N THR A 603 -31.86 16.24 9.18
CA THR A 603 -31.43 16.41 10.58
C THR A 603 -30.79 15.13 11.10
N THR A 604 -29.84 15.24 12.04
CA THR A 604 -29.25 14.07 12.71
C THR A 604 -30.32 13.17 13.30
N ARG A 605 -31.40 13.75 13.86
CA ARG A 605 -32.54 13.02 14.43
C ARG A 605 -33.32 12.25 13.37
N ASN A 606 -33.59 12.86 12.21
CA ASN A 606 -34.25 12.17 11.10
C ASN A 606 -33.35 11.08 10.53
N LEU A 607 -32.05 11.34 10.39
CA LEU A 607 -31.10 10.33 9.93
C LEU A 607 -30.96 9.17 10.91
N MET A 608 -31.00 9.44 12.23
CA MET A 608 -31.05 8.42 13.27
C MET A 608 -32.33 7.59 13.21
N SER A 609 -33.49 8.22 13.03
CA SER A 609 -34.77 7.51 12.97
C SER A 609 -34.90 6.68 11.69
N LEU A 610 -34.44 7.19 10.54
CA LEU A 610 -34.36 6.46 9.27
C LEU A 610 -33.49 5.20 9.34
N ASN A 611 -32.48 5.20 10.22
CA ASN A 611 -31.49 4.12 10.33
C ASN A 611 -31.59 3.32 11.64
N ALA A 612 -32.62 3.56 12.45
CA ALA A 612 -32.78 2.96 13.78
C ALA A 612 -31.52 3.08 14.67
N ILE A 613 -30.80 4.20 14.59
CA ILE A 613 -29.59 4.47 15.37
C ILE A 613 -29.97 5.15 16.68
N THR A 614 -29.68 4.50 17.81
CA THR A 614 -29.97 5.03 19.15
C THR A 614 -28.85 5.93 19.70
N ASN A 615 -27.62 5.79 19.21
CA ASN A 615 -26.47 6.62 19.60
C ASN A 615 -25.77 7.21 18.37
N ALA A 616 -25.83 8.54 18.21
CA ALA A 616 -25.27 9.26 17.08
C ALA A 616 -23.73 9.11 16.94
N ASN A 617 -23.04 8.78 18.02
CA ASN A 617 -21.58 8.58 18.06
C ASN A 617 -21.17 7.12 17.79
N ALA A 618 -22.13 6.21 17.61
CA ALA A 618 -21.85 4.79 17.38
C ALA A 618 -21.73 4.43 15.89
N ILE A 619 -21.73 5.41 15.00
CA ILE A 619 -21.53 5.15 13.58
C ILE A 619 -20.11 4.68 13.28
N ARG A 620 -19.97 3.67 12.42
CA ARG A 620 -18.68 3.07 12.08
C ARG A 620 -18.34 3.34 10.62
N ILE A 621 -17.04 3.52 10.34
CA ILE A 621 -16.54 3.60 8.96
C ILE A 621 -16.97 2.33 8.22
N GLY A 622 -17.54 2.49 7.02
CA GLY A 622 -18.13 1.43 6.22
C GLY A 622 -19.61 1.14 6.52
N GLN A 623 -20.22 1.74 7.55
CA GLN A 623 -21.65 1.61 7.82
C GLN A 623 -22.47 2.30 6.72
N VAL A 624 -23.43 1.59 6.14
CA VAL A 624 -24.35 2.17 5.14
C VAL A 624 -25.55 2.78 5.86
N LEU A 625 -25.80 4.08 5.61
CA LEU A 625 -26.92 4.84 6.12
C LEU A 625 -27.91 5.14 4.99
N ILE A 626 -29.19 4.94 5.29
CA ILE A 626 -30.32 5.42 4.53
C ILE A 626 -30.46 6.93 4.80
N VAL A 627 -30.12 7.77 3.82
CA VAL A 627 -30.22 9.22 3.90
C VAL A 627 -31.43 9.70 3.08
N SER A 628 -32.14 10.70 3.58
CA SER A 628 -33.25 11.35 2.87
C SER A 628 -32.84 12.77 2.50
N GLY A 629 -32.87 13.13 1.21
CA GLY A 629 -32.57 14.48 0.73
C GLY A 629 -31.54 14.52 -0.39
N THR A 630 -31.34 15.71 -0.97
CA THR A 630 -30.42 15.94 -2.10
C THR A 630 -29.01 16.26 -1.58
N ALA A 631 -27.99 15.53 -2.05
CA ALA A 631 -26.60 15.82 -1.73
C ALA A 631 -26.23 17.22 -2.25
N ALA A 632 -25.80 18.12 -1.37
CA ALA A 632 -25.29 19.43 -1.79
C ALA A 632 -23.95 19.25 -2.53
N ALA A 633 -23.85 19.81 -3.74
CA ALA A 633 -22.59 19.87 -4.48
C ALA A 633 -21.57 20.76 -3.75
N PRO A 634 -20.25 20.50 -3.86
CA PRO A 634 -19.25 21.28 -3.16
C PRO A 634 -19.16 22.68 -3.78
N ALA A 635 -19.56 23.70 -3.02
CA ALA A 635 -19.36 25.09 -3.39
C ALA A 635 -17.97 25.57 -2.95
N ALA A 636 -17.23 26.14 -3.90
CA ALA A 636 -15.96 26.82 -3.67
C ALA A 636 -16.13 28.00 -2.70
N ALA A 637 -15.14 28.19 -1.84
CA ALA A 637 -15.14 29.23 -0.83
C ALA A 637 -14.98 30.64 -1.44
N THR A 638 -15.88 31.54 -1.08
CA THR A 638 -15.63 32.99 -1.06
C THR A 638 -16.17 33.59 0.26
N PRO A 639 -15.52 34.62 0.82
CA PRO A 639 -15.86 35.17 2.14
C PRO A 639 -16.83 36.37 2.07
N SER A 640 -17.43 36.71 3.23
CA SER A 640 -18.18 37.96 3.59
C SER A 640 -19.72 37.82 3.57
N ALA A 641 -20.57 38.32 4.48
CA ALA A 641 -20.50 39.12 5.72
C ALA A 641 -21.77 38.85 6.59
N ALA A 642 -21.76 39.25 7.86
CA ALA A 642 -22.83 39.08 8.87
C ALA A 642 -24.08 39.95 8.65
N PRO A 643 -25.23 39.59 9.27
CA PRO A 643 -25.79 40.51 10.28
C PRO A 643 -26.41 39.88 11.56
N SER A 644 -26.08 40.53 12.69
CA SER A 644 -26.82 40.93 13.91
C SER A 644 -27.89 40.06 14.63
N ALA A 645 -27.47 39.58 15.81
CA ALA A 645 -28.06 39.67 17.16
C ALA A 645 -29.60 39.73 17.40
N ALA A 646 -30.09 38.68 18.07
CA ALA A 646 -31.12 38.77 19.11
C ALA A 646 -30.94 37.62 20.13
N GLY A 647 -30.21 37.91 21.22
CA GLY A 647 -29.99 37.00 22.34
C GLY A 647 -28.74 37.41 23.12
N THR A 648 -28.89 38.15 24.22
CA THR A 648 -27.76 38.71 24.99
C THR A 648 -27.01 37.64 25.78
N THR A 649 -27.66 36.52 26.07
CA THR A 649 -27.07 35.37 26.75
C THR A 649 -27.64 34.06 26.23
N TYR A 650 -26.88 32.98 26.40
CA TYR A 650 -27.24 31.63 26.01
C TYR A 650 -26.90 30.65 27.13
N THR A 651 -27.88 29.88 27.58
CA THR A 651 -27.67 28.83 28.58
C THR A 651 -27.22 27.55 27.88
N VAL A 652 -26.02 27.08 28.23
CA VAL A 652 -25.39 25.87 27.69
C VAL A 652 -26.28 24.66 27.96
N ALA A 653 -26.77 24.03 26.90
CA ALA A 653 -27.55 22.80 26.95
C ALA A 653 -26.65 21.56 26.90
N ALA A 654 -27.23 20.40 27.22
CA ALA A 654 -26.52 19.13 27.13
C ALA A 654 -26.06 18.86 25.69
N GLY A 655 -24.74 18.69 25.50
CA GLY A 655 -24.13 18.45 24.19
C GLY A 655 -23.60 19.69 23.47
N ASP A 656 -23.72 20.88 24.08
CA ASP A 656 -23.14 22.10 23.51
C ASP A 656 -21.61 22.14 23.64
N SER A 657 -20.98 22.75 22.66
CA SER A 657 -19.58 23.15 22.69
C SER A 657 -19.45 24.65 22.42
N LEU A 658 -18.40 25.29 22.94
CA LEU A 658 -18.24 26.74 22.77
C LEU A 658 -18.04 27.12 21.29
N SER A 659 -17.45 26.24 20.48
CA SER A 659 -17.34 26.40 19.03
C SER A 659 -18.67 26.19 18.29
N GLY A 660 -19.51 25.27 18.77
CA GLY A 660 -20.87 25.08 18.26
C GLY A 660 -21.76 26.30 18.54
N ILE A 661 -21.68 26.83 19.76
CA ILE A 661 -22.38 28.07 20.17
C ILE A 661 -21.86 29.26 19.34
N ALA A 662 -20.55 29.41 19.20
CA ALA A 662 -19.95 30.49 18.41
C ALA A 662 -20.46 30.49 16.96
N SER A 663 -20.44 29.32 16.32
CA SER A 663 -20.91 29.15 14.94
C SER A 663 -22.41 29.42 14.81
N ARG A 664 -23.21 28.98 15.80
CA ARG A 664 -24.66 29.20 15.83
C ARG A 664 -25.04 30.67 15.91
N PHE A 665 -24.25 31.48 16.62
CA PHE A 665 -24.54 32.90 16.83
C PHE A 665 -23.63 33.83 16.02
N GLY A 666 -22.93 33.30 15.00
CA GLY A 666 -22.12 34.11 14.09
C GLY A 666 -20.95 34.85 14.75
N THR A 667 -20.41 34.30 15.83
CA THR A 667 -19.22 34.83 16.54
C THR A 667 -18.08 33.81 16.53
N THR A 668 -16.96 34.11 17.17
CA THR A 668 -15.83 33.18 17.28
C THR A 668 -15.73 32.60 18.69
N THR A 669 -15.23 31.37 18.80
CA THR A 669 -14.92 30.74 20.09
C THR A 669 -14.03 31.64 20.94
N ARG A 670 -13.05 32.29 20.31
CA ARG A 670 -12.14 33.25 20.96
C ARG A 670 -12.88 34.46 21.54
N ASN A 671 -13.83 35.04 20.79
CA ASN A 671 -14.62 36.17 21.28
C ASN A 671 -15.53 35.76 22.44
N LEU A 672 -16.20 34.60 22.36
CA LEU A 672 -17.00 34.09 23.47
C LEU A 672 -16.15 33.79 24.71
N MET A 673 -14.95 33.25 24.54
CA MET A 673 -14.01 33.01 25.63
C MET A 673 -13.60 34.30 26.33
N ALA A 674 -13.22 35.32 25.55
CA ALA A 674 -12.83 36.61 26.08
C ALA A 674 -13.99 37.32 26.80
N LEU A 675 -15.18 37.32 26.20
CA LEU A 675 -16.38 37.98 26.74
C LEU A 675 -16.89 37.34 28.05
N ASN A 676 -16.61 36.04 28.23
CA ASN A 676 -17.10 35.26 29.38
C ASN A 676 -15.99 34.84 30.36
N GLY A 677 -14.76 35.33 30.18
CA GLY A 677 -13.63 34.99 31.05
C GLY A 677 -13.27 33.50 31.04
N ILE A 678 -13.55 32.77 29.96
CA ILE A 678 -13.32 31.33 29.85
C ILE A 678 -11.91 31.09 29.32
N THR A 679 -11.03 30.52 30.13
CA THR A 679 -9.64 30.19 29.76
C THR A 679 -9.51 28.91 28.94
N ASN A 680 -10.49 28.00 29.02
CA ASN A 680 -10.53 26.75 28.26
C ASN A 680 -11.92 26.51 27.63
N ALA A 681 -11.99 26.54 26.29
CA ALA A 681 -13.22 26.37 25.52
C ALA A 681 -13.96 25.03 25.74
N ASN A 682 -13.26 24.02 26.25
CA ASN A 682 -13.79 22.68 26.46
C ASN A 682 -14.39 22.47 27.87
N LEU A 683 -14.36 23.48 28.73
CA LEU A 683 -14.82 23.40 30.12
C LEU A 683 -16.15 24.11 30.39
N ILE A 684 -16.96 24.34 29.36
CA ILE A 684 -18.31 24.86 29.57
C ILE A 684 -19.21 23.79 30.22
N ARG A 685 -20.04 24.20 31.17
CA ARG A 685 -20.92 23.30 31.93
C ARG A 685 -22.36 23.44 31.47
N ILE A 686 -23.11 22.35 31.49
CA ILE A 686 -24.56 22.37 31.25
C ILE A 686 -25.22 23.28 32.29
N GLY A 687 -26.10 24.18 31.83
CA GLY A 687 -26.71 25.23 32.64
C GLY A 687 -25.88 26.51 32.78
N GLN A 688 -24.63 26.53 32.29
CA GLN A 688 -23.80 27.74 32.31
C GLN A 688 -24.36 28.80 31.36
N VAL A 689 -24.45 30.05 31.81
CA VAL A 689 -24.93 31.17 30.99
C VAL A 689 -23.74 31.84 30.31
N ILE A 690 -23.77 31.93 28.97
CA ILE A 690 -22.73 32.49 28.10
C ILE A 690 -23.26 33.78 27.50
N LYS A 691 -22.59 34.91 27.74
CA LYS A 691 -22.83 36.18 27.06
C LYS A 691 -22.43 36.07 25.59
N LEU A 692 -23.28 36.57 24.71
CA LEU A 692 -23.09 36.45 23.26
C LEU A 692 -22.66 37.77 22.59
N ALA A 693 -22.83 38.92 23.26
CA ALA A 693 -22.42 40.25 22.82
C ALA A 693 -21.98 41.11 24.00
#